data_AF-A0A919VIU6-F1
#
_entry.id   AF-A0A919VIU6-F1
#
_cell.length_a   1.000
_cell.length_b   1.000
_cell.length_c   1.000
_cell.angle_alpha   90.00
_cell.angle_beta   90.00
_cell.angle_gamma   90.00
#
_symmetry.space_group_name_H-M   'P 1'
#
loop_
_entity.id
_entity.type
_entity.pdbx_description
1 polymer ?
#
loop_
_entity_poly.entity_id
_entity_poly.type
_entity_poly.pdbx_seq_one_letter_code
_entity_poly.pdbx_strand_id
1 'polypeptide(L)'
;MHPASPPALSPHAPRPRRWRRLIPVTVLAVVAAYVGVVQVTAHAADSLLSQGKPATASSQEGADVAAALAVDGNAGTRWSSQFSDPQWLRVDLGATATISQVVLQWEGAYAKAYKIQTSADGTTWTDIHSTTTGAGGTETLTVSGTGRYVRMYGTTRAGGYGYSLYEFKVYGSTGAPSACGTTNAAQGKPATASSQEGADVAAGKAVDGDAGTRWSSQFADPQWLRVDLGSSQAICQVVLQWEGAYAKAYKIQTSADGTTWTDIHSTTTGAGGTETLTVSGTGRYVRMYGTTRAGGYGYSLYEFKVSTGGSTTPPTDPTTPPPVPGDFTTVWTDDFSGPANTSPSAANWLLRTGTQYPGGAANWGTGEVETASDSTANVYLDGTGKLNIKAIRDGAGKWTSGRIETQRTDFEPLAGQLTKFTAVLKQPDVTNGAGYWPGFRATGAAYRGNYNNWPGVGETDIMTDVNGRSQLSQTLHCGTAPDGPCAEYNGRQSGLAGCTGCQTGFHEYTQVIDRTRTDEEIRFYLDGRQTWVVRESQVGVTAWRAAVHHGFFLRFDLAIGGSLPNAVAGFTTPTPETTSGGVLSIDSVTVARAAGTTPAAMTDPATPAGPSTVRVTGTQGNWQLTVNGAPYEVKGITYGPPQAAADGYLRDLRNMGVNTIRIWGPDDNTPALLDRAAQQNIKVVVGLWLNHGADYVNDTAYKTAVKAEIVARVNALKGRQGVLMWDVGNEVILEMQNYGLAADVVEARRIAYAKFVNEVAEAIHAADPNHPVTSTDAYTHAWTYYKPHAPALDLLAVNSYGAIDTVKRDWIAGGYTKPYILTEGGPAGEWEVPDDVNGVPDEPTDLEKRAGYTYSWNAIKGHPGVALGATEFHYGLENDFGGVWLNTFTGGWRRLGYHALRQAYTGQASANTPPEITAMTVSPQTAVPAGGTFTVNVAATDPQGDLIRYNLMASDKHITGNRGLRHLTFTQNGNQFTVRAPEQLGVWKVYVYAFDGHGNVGIEQRSFKVVPPTIPGTNLARGRTATASTYQPTGTNGPQLPAYAVDGDYGTRWASEWVDTAWLQVDLGSVQSFDRVLLGWEAAYARGYTVQVSDNGSTWQTIHTTTSGNGGFDDLAISGTGRYVRVSGTVRATEYGYSLWEFGVYRS
;
A
#
# COMPACT_ATOMS: atom_id res chain seq x y z
N MET A 1 -80.78 42.72 -0.77
CA MET A 1 -79.86 42.11 0.22
C MET A 1 -78.42 42.32 -0.24
N HIS A 2 -77.43 42.14 0.63
CA HIS A 2 -76.06 42.68 0.41
C HIS A 2 -75.14 41.80 -0.47
N PRO A 3 -74.09 42.38 -1.11
CA PRO A 3 -73.54 41.87 -2.38
C PRO A 3 -72.00 42.01 -2.54
N ALA A 4 -71.54 42.03 -3.81
CA ALA A 4 -70.30 42.61 -4.36
C ALA A 4 -68.98 41.80 -4.23
N SER A 5 -68.03 41.73 -5.19
CA SER A 5 -67.68 42.51 -6.43
C SER A 5 -66.64 43.65 -6.20
N PRO A 6 -65.97 44.24 -7.24
CA PRO A 6 -64.72 43.66 -7.78
C PRO A 6 -63.36 44.43 -7.67
N PRO A 7 -62.85 45.29 -8.62
CA PRO A 7 -61.44 45.14 -9.08
C PRO A 7 -60.56 46.42 -9.26
N ALA A 8 -59.29 46.20 -9.64
CA ALA A 8 -58.46 46.97 -10.62
C ALA A 8 -57.92 48.42 -10.37
N LEU A 9 -56.65 48.60 -10.80
CA LEU A 9 -55.98 49.80 -11.40
C LEU A 9 -55.68 51.11 -10.58
N SER A 10 -54.38 51.43 -10.45
CA SER A 10 -53.59 52.61 -10.96
C SER A 10 -54.24 54.01 -11.23
N PRO A 11 -53.46 55.13 -11.40
CA PRO A 11 -52.01 55.40 -11.18
C PRO A 11 -51.61 56.83 -10.62
N HIS A 12 -50.30 57.15 -10.64
CA HIS A 12 -49.64 58.49 -10.75
C HIS A 12 -49.24 59.33 -9.49
N ALA A 13 -48.44 60.39 -9.71
CA ALA A 13 -47.51 61.11 -8.78
C ALA A 13 -47.55 62.66 -9.04
N PRO A 14 -46.56 63.57 -8.71
CA PRO A 14 -45.28 63.51 -7.93
C PRO A 14 -44.81 64.75 -7.07
N ARG A 15 -43.93 64.54 -6.05
CA ARG A 15 -42.81 65.44 -5.53
C ARG A 15 -43.15 66.87 -4.93
N PRO A 16 -42.23 67.68 -4.31
CA PRO A 16 -40.94 67.43 -3.56
C PRO A 16 -40.61 68.30 -2.25
N ARG A 17 -39.77 67.76 -1.31
CA ARG A 17 -38.81 68.48 -0.36
C ARG A 17 -39.41 69.37 0.82
N ARG A 18 -38.73 69.96 1.85
CA ARG A 18 -37.30 70.10 2.35
C ARG A 18 -37.15 70.55 3.86
N TRP A 19 -36.01 70.23 4.52
CA TRP A 19 -35.26 70.95 5.63
C TRP A 19 -35.57 70.79 7.18
N ARG A 20 -34.74 71.41 8.08
CA ARG A 20 -34.15 70.83 9.35
C ARG A 20 -34.23 71.66 10.68
N ARG A 21 -34.19 70.98 11.86
CA ARG A 21 -33.52 71.25 13.20
C ARG A 21 -34.07 70.25 14.29
N LEU A 22 -33.55 69.94 15.51
CA LEU A 22 -32.28 70.13 16.29
C LEU A 22 -32.15 69.02 17.42
N ILE A 23 -31.30 69.14 18.47
CA ILE A 23 -31.07 68.14 19.59
C ILE A 23 -30.73 68.84 20.93
N PRO A 24 -30.83 68.20 22.14
CA PRO A 24 -29.66 67.52 22.78
C PRO A 24 -29.90 66.32 23.77
N VAL A 25 -28.88 65.41 23.91
CA VAL A 25 -28.26 64.80 25.13
C VAL A 25 -29.13 64.21 26.29
N THR A 26 -28.92 63.04 26.97
CA THR A 26 -28.18 61.73 26.89
C THR A 26 -28.87 60.74 27.91
N VAL A 27 -28.55 59.45 28.18
CA VAL A 27 -27.40 58.80 28.91
C VAL A 27 -27.52 57.24 28.87
N LEU A 28 -26.38 56.53 28.76
CA LEU A 28 -26.07 55.08 28.96
C LEU A 28 -26.75 53.93 28.15
N ALA A 29 -25.86 53.02 27.70
CA ALA A 29 -25.94 51.54 27.76
C ALA A 29 -26.77 50.69 26.75
N VAL A 30 -25.99 50.04 25.84
CA VAL A 30 -26.17 48.66 25.29
C VAL A 30 -27.25 48.43 24.21
N VAL A 31 -27.00 47.43 23.35
CA VAL A 31 -27.76 47.00 22.15
C VAL A 31 -27.87 48.06 21.03
N ALA A 32 -26.83 48.11 20.17
CA ALA A 32 -26.89 48.77 18.87
C ALA A 32 -26.57 47.76 17.74
N ALA A 33 -27.12 48.03 16.55
CA ALA A 33 -26.91 47.29 15.28
C ALA A 33 -27.62 45.92 15.11
N TYR A 34 -28.95 45.93 15.06
CA TYR A 34 -29.72 44.96 14.26
C TYR A 34 -30.76 45.68 13.37
N VAL A 35 -30.28 46.35 12.33
CA VAL A 35 -31.09 46.82 11.18
C VAL A 35 -30.39 46.37 9.90
N GLY A 36 -30.50 45.08 9.60
CA GLY A 36 -30.09 44.52 8.31
C GLY A 36 -31.13 44.85 7.24
N VAL A 37 -30.72 45.48 6.15
CA VAL A 37 -31.60 45.75 5.01
C VAL A 37 -31.89 44.43 4.31
N VAL A 38 -33.17 44.02 4.25
CA VAL A 38 -33.59 42.89 3.42
C VAL A 38 -33.52 43.31 1.95
N GLN A 39 -32.39 43.06 1.31
CA GLN A 39 -32.31 43.07 -0.15
C GLN A 39 -33.01 41.82 -0.69
N VAL A 40 -34.18 41.99 -1.29
CA VAL A 40 -34.80 40.94 -2.10
C VAL A 40 -34.05 40.89 -3.43
N THR A 41 -33.09 39.97 -3.55
CA THR A 41 -32.51 39.60 -4.84
C THR A 41 -33.53 38.81 -5.63
N ALA A 42 -33.87 39.31 -6.82
CA ALA A 42 -34.62 38.52 -7.79
C ALA A 42 -33.74 37.35 -8.24
N HIS A 43 -34.13 36.11 -7.92
CA HIS A 43 -33.54 34.95 -8.54
C HIS A 43 -33.86 34.96 -10.04
N ALA A 44 -32.89 34.60 -10.87
CA ALA A 44 -33.16 34.20 -12.24
C ALA A 44 -34.02 32.93 -12.22
N ALA A 45 -34.80 32.69 -13.29
CA ALA A 45 -35.47 31.41 -13.45
C ALA A 45 -34.42 30.29 -13.60
N ASP A 46 -34.64 29.16 -12.93
CA ASP A 46 -33.73 28.02 -12.99
C ASP A 46 -33.60 27.48 -14.42
N SER A 47 -32.36 27.23 -14.84
CA SER A 47 -32.05 26.78 -16.20
C SER A 47 -32.38 25.29 -16.37
N LEU A 48 -32.89 24.91 -17.54
CA LEU A 48 -33.01 23.50 -17.92
C LEU A 48 -31.62 22.95 -18.26
N LEU A 49 -31.12 22.05 -17.42
CA LEU A 49 -29.74 21.53 -17.47
C LEU A 49 -29.62 20.21 -18.25
N SER A 50 -30.68 19.40 -18.33
CA SER A 50 -30.61 18.07 -18.96
C SER A 50 -30.82 18.06 -20.48
N GLN A 51 -31.35 19.12 -21.09
CA GLN A 51 -31.69 19.07 -22.51
C GLN A 51 -30.45 18.94 -23.41
N GLY A 52 -30.51 18.02 -24.38
CA GLY A 52 -29.43 17.69 -25.30
C GLY A 52 -28.20 17.01 -24.66
N LYS A 53 -28.30 16.58 -23.40
CA LYS A 53 -27.18 15.98 -22.66
C LYS A 53 -27.02 14.48 -22.93
N PRO A 54 -25.81 13.91 -22.71
CA PRO A 54 -25.62 12.47 -22.75
C PRO A 54 -26.51 11.75 -21.72
N ALA A 55 -27.36 10.85 -22.19
CA ALA A 55 -28.23 10.03 -21.35
C ALA A 55 -27.98 8.54 -21.56
N THR A 56 -28.12 7.77 -20.48
CA THR A 56 -27.91 6.32 -20.42
C THR A 56 -29.01 5.69 -19.55
N ALA A 57 -29.33 4.42 -19.78
CA ALA A 57 -30.35 3.71 -19.00
C ALA A 57 -29.89 2.27 -18.67
N SER A 58 -30.54 1.65 -17.69
CA SER A 58 -30.35 0.22 -17.37
C SER A 58 -30.80 -0.71 -18.50
N SER A 59 -31.77 -0.28 -19.30
CA SER A 59 -32.24 -0.99 -20.48
C SER A 59 -33.05 -0.08 -21.41
N GLN A 60 -33.38 -0.58 -22.60
CA GLN A 60 -34.36 -0.02 -23.51
C GLN A 60 -35.07 -1.16 -24.27
N GLU A 61 -36.31 -0.93 -24.73
CA GLU A 61 -37.06 -1.93 -25.53
C GLU A 61 -36.54 -2.04 -26.98
N GLY A 62 -36.15 -0.91 -27.57
CA GLY A 62 -35.70 -0.80 -28.96
C GLY A 62 -34.75 0.39 -29.16
N ALA A 63 -34.20 0.55 -30.36
CA ALA A 63 -33.30 1.67 -30.69
C ALA A 63 -34.06 3.01 -30.85
N ASP A 64 -35.34 2.92 -31.20
CA ASP A 64 -36.34 3.98 -31.34
C ASP A 64 -36.87 4.54 -30.01
N VAL A 65 -36.50 3.91 -28.88
CA VAL A 65 -36.84 4.36 -27.52
C VAL A 65 -35.61 4.46 -26.60
N ALA A 66 -34.49 4.90 -27.17
CA ALA A 66 -33.20 5.06 -26.48
C ALA A 66 -33.21 6.16 -25.41
N ALA A 67 -32.31 6.08 -24.43
CA ALA A 67 -32.26 7.01 -23.29
C ALA A 67 -32.10 8.50 -23.66
N ALA A 68 -31.45 8.82 -24.79
CA ALA A 68 -31.30 10.19 -25.28
C ALA A 68 -32.63 10.85 -25.69
N LEU A 69 -33.65 10.04 -26.03
CA LEU A 69 -34.98 10.49 -26.45
C LEU A 69 -35.89 10.94 -25.30
N ALA A 70 -35.40 10.88 -24.06
CA ALA A 70 -36.05 11.50 -22.90
C ALA A 70 -35.38 12.83 -22.48
N VAL A 71 -34.47 13.37 -23.30
CA VAL A 71 -33.79 14.66 -23.05
C VAL A 71 -33.58 15.48 -24.33
N ASP A 72 -34.19 15.12 -25.45
CA ASP A 72 -34.03 15.83 -26.72
C ASP A 72 -34.88 17.12 -26.78
N GLY A 73 -35.89 17.27 -25.91
CA GLY A 73 -36.82 18.40 -25.88
C GLY A 73 -38.10 18.18 -26.69
N ASN A 74 -38.26 17.03 -27.34
CA ASN A 74 -39.37 16.71 -28.21
C ASN A 74 -40.35 15.73 -27.52
N ALA A 75 -41.46 16.25 -27.00
CA ALA A 75 -42.50 15.45 -26.35
C ALA A 75 -43.24 14.44 -27.27
N GLY A 76 -42.80 14.24 -28.52
CA GLY A 76 -43.20 13.15 -29.40
C GLY A 76 -42.24 11.95 -29.42
N THR A 77 -41.01 12.09 -28.88
CA THR A 77 -40.03 11.00 -28.68
C THR A 77 -39.96 10.62 -27.19
N ARG A 78 -39.47 9.42 -26.87
CA ARG A 78 -39.44 8.89 -25.50
C ARG A 78 -38.34 7.86 -25.27
N TRP A 79 -37.88 7.71 -24.04
CA TRP A 79 -37.25 6.47 -23.57
C TRP A 79 -38.32 5.45 -23.13
N SER A 80 -38.04 4.15 -23.25
CA SER A 80 -38.87 3.09 -22.66
C SER A 80 -38.03 1.87 -22.25
N SER A 81 -38.19 1.40 -21.01
CA SER A 81 -37.40 0.32 -20.41
C SER A 81 -37.97 -1.08 -20.66
N GLN A 82 -37.12 -2.11 -20.51
CA GLN A 82 -37.56 -3.50 -20.36
C GLN A 82 -38.49 -3.67 -19.15
N PHE A 83 -39.35 -4.69 -19.18
CA PHE A 83 -40.49 -4.86 -18.26
C PHE A 83 -40.11 -5.58 -16.94
N SER A 84 -39.09 -5.09 -16.25
CA SER A 84 -38.65 -5.57 -14.94
C SER A 84 -38.40 -4.43 -13.96
N ASP A 85 -38.18 -4.77 -12.68
CA ASP A 85 -37.82 -3.82 -11.62
C ASP A 85 -36.51 -4.28 -10.96
N PRO A 86 -35.61 -3.37 -10.54
CA PRO A 86 -35.63 -1.92 -10.78
C PRO A 86 -35.09 -1.54 -12.18
N GLN A 87 -35.39 -0.32 -12.62
CA GLN A 87 -34.83 0.28 -13.84
C GLN A 87 -34.46 1.74 -13.60
N TRP A 88 -33.55 2.30 -14.38
CA TRP A 88 -33.15 3.71 -14.27
C TRP A 88 -32.82 4.36 -15.62
N LEU A 89 -32.99 5.68 -15.67
CA LEU A 89 -32.45 6.55 -16.71
C LEU A 89 -31.66 7.69 -16.05
N ARG A 90 -30.43 7.90 -16.53
CA ARG A 90 -29.40 8.80 -16.01
C ARG A 90 -28.99 9.80 -17.09
N VAL A 91 -28.82 11.05 -16.69
CA VAL A 91 -28.29 12.13 -17.52
C VAL A 91 -26.97 12.63 -16.93
N ASP A 92 -25.98 12.89 -17.77
CA ASP A 92 -24.75 13.61 -17.43
C ASP A 92 -24.91 15.10 -17.78
N LEU A 93 -24.98 15.97 -16.77
CA LEU A 93 -25.09 17.42 -17.00
C LEU A 93 -23.78 18.03 -17.54
N GLY A 94 -22.68 17.26 -17.55
CA GLY A 94 -21.34 17.65 -18.02
C GLY A 94 -20.48 18.32 -16.94
N ALA A 95 -21.10 18.95 -15.95
CA ALA A 95 -20.45 19.54 -14.79
C ALA A 95 -21.37 19.43 -13.56
N THR A 96 -20.80 19.55 -12.36
CA THR A 96 -21.58 19.59 -11.11
C THR A 96 -22.47 20.83 -11.07
N ALA A 97 -23.77 20.62 -10.89
CA ALA A 97 -24.77 21.67 -10.75
C ALA A 97 -25.53 21.54 -9.42
N THR A 98 -26.14 22.65 -8.99
CA THR A 98 -27.16 22.66 -7.94
C THR A 98 -28.51 22.42 -8.58
N ILE A 99 -29.24 21.40 -8.13
CA ILE A 99 -30.52 20.97 -8.68
C ILE A 99 -31.65 21.46 -7.78
N SER A 100 -32.62 22.18 -8.33
CA SER A 100 -33.76 22.77 -7.61
C SER A 100 -35.11 22.14 -7.98
N GLN A 101 -35.21 21.60 -9.21
CA GLN A 101 -36.44 20.98 -9.69
C GLN A 101 -36.13 19.86 -10.68
N VAL A 102 -36.97 18.82 -10.67
CA VAL A 102 -37.05 17.79 -11.71
C VAL A 102 -38.48 17.72 -12.21
N VAL A 103 -38.67 17.67 -13.53
CA VAL A 103 -39.97 17.38 -14.16
C VAL A 103 -39.85 16.07 -14.93
N LEU A 104 -40.64 15.08 -14.53
CA LEU A 104 -40.83 13.82 -15.24
C LEU A 104 -42.07 13.95 -16.11
N GLN A 105 -41.95 13.75 -17.41
CA GLN A 105 -43.10 13.65 -18.32
C GLN A 105 -43.24 12.20 -18.75
N TRP A 106 -43.99 11.42 -17.98
CA TRP A 106 -44.25 10.01 -18.23
C TRP A 106 -45.18 9.79 -19.43
N GLU A 107 -45.02 8.63 -20.05
CA GLU A 107 -46.06 8.00 -20.87
C GLU A 107 -47.09 7.29 -19.95
N GLY A 108 -48.09 6.59 -20.50
CA GLY A 108 -48.97 5.69 -19.74
C GLY A 108 -48.24 4.56 -19.01
N ALA A 109 -47.01 4.22 -19.41
CA ALA A 109 -46.11 3.32 -18.69
C ALA A 109 -45.19 4.11 -17.72
N TYR A 110 -45.53 4.13 -16.42
CA TYR A 110 -44.87 4.99 -15.42
C TYR A 110 -44.52 4.29 -14.09
N ALA A 111 -43.69 4.95 -13.26
CA ALA A 111 -43.31 4.45 -11.94
C ALA A 111 -44.39 4.71 -10.88
N LYS A 112 -44.78 3.66 -10.13
CA LYS A 112 -45.54 3.84 -8.89
C LYS A 112 -44.63 4.11 -7.70
N ALA A 113 -43.44 3.48 -7.66
CA ALA A 113 -42.39 3.81 -6.72
C ALA A 113 -41.08 4.13 -7.45
N TYR A 114 -40.47 5.25 -7.10
CA TYR A 114 -39.20 5.69 -7.67
C TYR A 114 -38.43 6.64 -6.73
N LYS A 115 -37.16 6.85 -7.09
CA LYS A 115 -36.26 7.83 -6.50
C LYS A 115 -35.73 8.77 -7.59
N ILE A 116 -35.46 10.03 -7.24
CA ILE A 116 -34.51 10.87 -7.98
C ILE A 116 -33.23 10.89 -7.17
N GLN A 117 -32.10 10.64 -7.83
CA GLN A 117 -30.80 10.58 -7.19
C GLN A 117 -29.78 11.45 -7.93
N THR A 118 -28.88 12.11 -7.19
CA THR A 118 -27.71 12.80 -7.75
C THR A 118 -26.43 12.02 -7.48
N SER A 119 -25.39 12.31 -8.27
CA SER A 119 -24.09 11.67 -8.19
C SER A 119 -22.99 12.57 -8.76
N ALA A 120 -21.78 12.48 -8.22
CA ALA A 120 -20.61 13.20 -8.74
C ALA A 120 -19.80 12.36 -9.74
N ASP A 121 -19.76 11.05 -9.54
CA ASP A 121 -18.94 10.05 -10.25
C ASP A 121 -19.73 9.26 -11.31
N GLY A 122 -21.05 9.14 -11.14
CA GLY A 122 -21.96 8.34 -11.96
C GLY A 122 -22.21 6.93 -11.40
N THR A 123 -21.63 6.61 -10.24
CA THR A 123 -21.58 5.29 -9.60
C THR A 123 -22.10 5.31 -8.16
N THR A 124 -21.78 6.35 -7.38
CA THR A 124 -22.25 6.57 -6.02
C THR A 124 -23.45 7.53 -6.04
N TRP A 125 -24.57 7.15 -5.41
CA TRP A 125 -25.86 7.84 -5.59
C TRP A 125 -26.50 8.29 -4.27
N THR A 126 -26.86 9.57 -4.20
CA THR A 126 -27.57 10.18 -3.06
C THR A 126 -29.03 10.43 -3.44
N ASP A 127 -29.97 10.00 -2.60
CA ASP A 127 -31.40 10.26 -2.78
C ASP A 127 -31.72 11.74 -2.55
N ILE A 128 -32.29 12.41 -3.56
CA ILE A 128 -32.80 13.80 -3.45
C ILE A 128 -34.33 13.88 -3.57
N HIS A 129 -34.98 12.79 -3.96
CA HIS A 129 -36.43 12.57 -3.86
C HIS A 129 -36.72 11.07 -3.75
N SER A 130 -37.78 10.69 -3.06
CA SER A 130 -38.34 9.33 -3.15
C SER A 130 -39.86 9.35 -2.96
N THR A 131 -40.56 8.46 -3.65
CA THR A 131 -42.01 8.24 -3.50
C THR A 131 -42.37 6.78 -3.76
N THR A 132 -43.43 6.31 -3.11
CA THR A 132 -44.06 5.00 -3.32
C THR A 132 -45.48 5.12 -3.88
N THR A 133 -45.92 6.34 -4.21
CA THR A 133 -47.30 6.65 -4.60
C THR A 133 -47.42 7.43 -5.92
N GLY A 134 -46.37 7.43 -6.74
CA GLY A 134 -46.23 8.17 -8.01
C GLY A 134 -47.50 8.24 -8.87
N ALA A 135 -47.71 9.39 -9.49
CA ALA A 135 -48.98 9.74 -10.14
C ALA A 135 -49.02 9.41 -11.63
N GLY A 136 -47.89 9.46 -12.33
CA GLY A 136 -47.84 9.41 -13.79
C GLY A 136 -48.18 10.76 -14.43
N GLY A 137 -48.15 10.81 -15.77
CA GLY A 137 -48.30 12.06 -16.51
C GLY A 137 -47.12 13.01 -16.29
N THR A 138 -47.36 14.31 -16.07
CA THR A 138 -46.29 15.26 -15.73
C THR A 138 -46.18 15.44 -14.22
N GLU A 139 -45.11 14.91 -13.62
CA GLU A 139 -44.78 15.07 -12.20
C GLU A 139 -43.66 16.12 -12.05
N THR A 140 -43.99 17.28 -11.48
CA THR A 140 -43.03 18.35 -11.15
C THR A 140 -42.62 18.23 -9.68
N LEU A 141 -41.33 17.99 -9.46
CA LEU A 141 -40.72 17.70 -8.17
C LEU A 141 -39.79 18.85 -7.79
N THR A 142 -40.11 19.60 -6.74
CA THR A 142 -39.11 20.46 -6.07
C THR A 142 -38.13 19.55 -5.32
N VAL A 143 -36.84 19.75 -5.55
CA VAL A 143 -35.76 18.94 -4.98
C VAL A 143 -34.62 19.84 -4.51
N SER A 144 -33.69 19.29 -3.74
CA SER A 144 -32.45 20.00 -3.38
C SER A 144 -31.31 19.00 -3.35
N GLY A 145 -30.22 19.32 -4.04
CA GLY A 145 -29.01 18.53 -4.05
C GLY A 145 -28.01 19.03 -5.08
N THR A 146 -26.81 18.45 -5.05
CA THR A 146 -25.75 18.73 -6.02
C THR A 146 -25.29 17.44 -6.70
N GLY A 147 -24.81 17.56 -7.93
CA GLY A 147 -24.24 16.45 -8.68
C GLY A 147 -23.95 16.81 -10.13
N ARG A 148 -23.09 16.01 -10.78
CA ARG A 148 -22.87 16.05 -12.23
C ARG A 148 -23.88 15.15 -12.95
N TYR A 149 -24.19 14.01 -12.37
CA TYR A 149 -25.16 13.06 -12.91
C TYR A 149 -26.44 13.10 -12.08
N VAL A 150 -27.58 12.98 -12.76
CA VAL A 150 -28.90 12.87 -12.12
C VAL A 150 -29.65 11.70 -12.75
N ARG A 151 -30.30 10.85 -11.96
CA ARG A 151 -31.09 9.73 -12.47
C ARG A 151 -32.46 9.61 -11.82
N MET A 152 -33.43 9.17 -12.62
CA MET A 152 -34.65 8.54 -12.13
C MET A 152 -34.35 7.05 -11.92
N TYR A 153 -34.65 6.51 -10.74
CA TYR A 153 -34.46 5.10 -10.37
C TYR A 153 -35.80 4.53 -9.91
N GLY A 154 -36.47 3.80 -10.80
CA GLY A 154 -37.77 3.17 -10.58
C GLY A 154 -37.65 1.82 -9.89
N THR A 155 -38.44 1.62 -8.83
CA THR A 155 -38.44 0.40 -8.00
C THR A 155 -39.75 -0.36 -8.02
N THR A 156 -40.84 0.23 -8.53
CA THR A 156 -42.11 -0.46 -8.79
C THR A 156 -42.88 0.23 -9.91
N ARG A 157 -43.23 -0.51 -10.96
CA ARG A 157 -44.07 -0.03 -12.09
C ARG A 157 -45.53 0.14 -11.66
N ALA A 158 -46.25 1.04 -12.33
CA ALA A 158 -47.69 1.26 -12.10
C ALA A 158 -48.61 0.29 -12.86
N GLY A 159 -48.06 -0.49 -13.78
CA GLY A 159 -48.77 -1.51 -14.57
C GLY A 159 -47.82 -2.61 -15.05
N GLY A 160 -48.26 -3.42 -16.02
CA GLY A 160 -47.44 -4.52 -16.57
C GLY A 160 -46.28 -4.07 -17.47
N TYR A 161 -46.39 -2.89 -18.09
CA TYR A 161 -45.36 -2.28 -18.95
C TYR A 161 -44.19 -1.72 -18.13
N GLY A 162 -43.08 -1.41 -18.80
CA GLY A 162 -41.86 -0.83 -18.22
C GLY A 162 -42.02 0.62 -17.75
N TYR A 163 -40.89 1.32 -17.66
CA TYR A 163 -40.84 2.74 -17.35
C TYR A 163 -40.60 3.54 -18.64
N SER A 164 -41.44 4.53 -18.94
CA SER A 164 -41.27 5.37 -20.12
C SER A 164 -41.47 6.86 -19.83
N LEU A 165 -40.49 7.65 -20.27
CA LEU A 165 -40.46 9.10 -20.14
C LEU A 165 -40.36 9.71 -21.54
N TYR A 166 -41.32 10.57 -21.88
CA TYR A 166 -41.20 11.51 -23.00
C TYR A 166 -40.08 12.50 -22.72
N GLU A 167 -39.99 13.04 -21.49
CA GLU A 167 -38.94 13.99 -21.09
C GLU A 167 -38.56 13.84 -19.61
N PHE A 168 -37.27 14.00 -19.31
CA PHE A 168 -36.66 14.06 -17.98
C PHE A 168 -35.91 15.38 -17.83
N LYS A 169 -36.63 16.41 -17.39
CA LYS A 169 -36.15 17.78 -17.32
C LYS A 169 -35.56 18.06 -15.93
N VAL A 170 -34.25 18.27 -15.88
CA VAL A 170 -33.52 18.60 -14.65
C VAL A 170 -33.22 20.10 -14.67
N TYR A 171 -33.73 20.83 -13.68
CA TYR A 171 -33.60 22.28 -13.56
C TYR A 171 -32.71 22.67 -12.38
N GLY A 172 -32.01 23.79 -12.55
CA GLY A 172 -31.27 24.43 -11.48
C GLY A 172 -30.19 25.38 -11.99
N SER A 173 -29.07 25.45 -11.27
CA SER A 173 -27.93 26.29 -11.62
C SER A 173 -26.62 25.50 -11.65
N THR A 174 -25.98 25.47 -12.83
CA THR A 174 -24.51 25.49 -12.86
C THR A 174 -24.04 26.80 -12.23
N GLY A 175 -23.00 26.76 -11.39
CA GLY A 175 -22.39 27.99 -10.88
C GLY A 175 -22.04 28.93 -12.03
N ALA A 176 -22.32 30.24 -11.87
CA ALA A 176 -22.20 31.20 -12.95
C ALA A 176 -20.79 31.13 -13.59
N PRO A 177 -20.66 31.00 -14.93
CA PRO A 177 -19.36 30.88 -15.56
C PRO A 177 -18.48 32.09 -15.23
N SER A 178 -17.38 31.84 -14.52
CA SER A 178 -16.27 32.79 -14.42
C SER A 178 -15.84 33.16 -15.84
N ALA A 179 -15.77 34.46 -16.13
CA ALA A 179 -15.52 34.97 -17.48
C ALA A 179 -14.30 34.29 -18.12
N CYS A 180 -14.44 33.87 -19.37
CA CYS A 180 -13.39 33.19 -20.10
C CYS A 180 -12.17 34.11 -20.26
N GLY A 181 -10.99 33.64 -19.84
CA GLY A 181 -9.77 34.44 -19.81
C GLY A 181 -9.28 34.81 -21.20
N THR A 182 -8.92 36.09 -21.40
CA THR A 182 -8.45 36.61 -22.68
C THR A 182 -7.00 36.21 -23.04
N THR A 183 -6.30 35.52 -22.14
CA THR A 183 -4.94 35.03 -22.36
C THR A 183 -4.96 33.76 -23.20
N ASN A 184 -4.11 33.67 -24.23
CA ASN A 184 -3.90 32.44 -24.98
C ASN A 184 -3.02 31.46 -24.18
N ALA A 185 -3.63 30.48 -23.52
CA ALA A 185 -2.97 29.43 -22.76
C ALA A 185 -2.11 28.48 -23.62
N ALA A 186 -2.34 28.45 -24.94
CA ALA A 186 -1.53 27.68 -25.89
C ALA A 186 -0.25 28.41 -26.35
N GLN A 187 -0.11 29.72 -26.10
CA GLN A 187 1.00 30.48 -26.67
C GLN A 187 2.36 30.05 -26.10
N GLY A 188 3.34 29.81 -26.97
CA GLY A 188 4.69 29.35 -26.63
C GLY A 188 4.77 27.92 -26.10
N LYS A 189 3.67 27.14 -26.17
CA LYS A 189 3.60 25.79 -25.62
C LYS A 189 4.14 24.72 -26.58
N PRO A 190 4.57 23.54 -26.09
CA PRO A 190 4.94 22.42 -26.94
C PRO A 190 3.77 21.97 -27.82
N ALA A 191 3.95 22.08 -29.15
CA ALA A 191 2.99 21.61 -30.13
C ALA A 191 3.56 20.48 -31.01
N THR A 192 2.69 19.56 -31.39
CA THR A 192 2.99 18.38 -32.21
C THR A 192 1.85 18.17 -33.21
N ALA A 193 2.12 17.54 -34.34
CA ALA A 193 1.14 17.28 -35.37
C ALA A 193 1.27 15.87 -35.96
N SER A 194 0.23 15.39 -36.65
CA SER A 194 0.27 14.14 -37.42
C SER A 194 1.25 14.17 -38.58
N SER A 195 1.48 15.35 -39.16
CA SER A 195 2.49 15.58 -40.20
C SER A 195 2.78 17.09 -40.35
N GLN A 196 3.79 17.41 -41.16
CA GLN A 196 4.06 18.76 -41.66
C GLN A 196 4.61 18.69 -43.10
N GLU A 197 4.42 19.75 -43.89
CA GLU A 197 4.98 19.83 -45.25
C GLU A 197 6.49 20.14 -45.26
N GLY A 198 6.95 20.94 -44.30
CA GLY A 198 8.33 21.41 -44.17
C GLY A 198 8.68 21.76 -42.72
N ALA A 199 9.94 22.12 -42.47
CA ALA A 199 10.41 22.54 -41.14
C ALA A 199 10.03 24.00 -40.80
N ASP A 200 9.83 24.81 -41.83
CA ASP A 200 9.32 26.18 -41.80
C ASP A 200 7.83 26.27 -41.41
N VAL A 201 7.06 25.20 -41.64
CA VAL A 201 5.62 25.08 -41.30
C VAL A 201 5.35 24.00 -40.24
N ALA A 202 6.28 23.84 -39.30
CA ALA A 202 6.20 22.87 -38.20
C ALA A 202 5.08 23.19 -37.18
N ALA A 203 4.67 22.20 -36.38
CA ALA A 203 3.54 22.33 -35.44
C ALA A 203 3.61 23.53 -34.47
N GLY A 204 4.81 23.92 -34.02
CA GLY A 204 5.04 25.10 -33.17
C GLY A 204 4.63 26.42 -33.81
N LYS A 205 4.54 26.48 -35.15
CA LYS A 205 4.19 27.68 -35.92
C LYS A 205 2.70 28.01 -35.98
N ALA A 206 1.88 27.27 -35.25
CA ALA A 206 0.49 27.62 -34.98
C ALA A 206 0.24 27.97 -33.51
N VAL A 207 1.29 28.16 -32.70
CA VAL A 207 1.17 28.51 -31.28
C VAL A 207 2.24 29.50 -30.79
N ASP A 208 3.07 30.08 -31.65
CA ASP A 208 4.09 31.06 -31.22
C ASP A 208 3.53 32.49 -31.06
N GLY A 209 2.32 32.75 -31.57
CA GLY A 209 1.67 34.06 -31.55
C GLY A 209 1.98 34.96 -32.74
N ASP A 210 2.78 34.50 -33.70
CA ASP A 210 3.09 35.25 -34.92
C ASP A 210 2.19 34.83 -36.08
N ALA A 211 1.18 35.66 -36.37
CA ALA A 211 0.25 35.45 -37.48
C ALA A 211 0.91 35.55 -38.88
N GLY A 212 2.21 35.85 -38.97
CA GLY A 212 3.01 35.70 -40.18
C GLY A 212 3.51 34.26 -40.43
N THR A 213 3.50 33.39 -39.42
CA THR A 213 3.87 31.97 -39.54
C THR A 213 2.69 31.02 -39.33
N ARG A 214 2.81 29.77 -39.80
CA ARG A 214 1.72 28.78 -39.80
C ARG A 214 2.25 27.35 -39.65
N TRP A 215 1.46 26.47 -39.03
CA TRP A 215 1.59 25.02 -39.30
C TRP A 215 0.90 24.67 -40.62
N SER A 216 1.41 23.68 -41.36
CA SER A 216 0.73 23.12 -42.54
C SER A 216 0.99 21.61 -42.69
N SER A 217 -0.06 20.81 -42.83
CA SER A 217 0.00 19.34 -42.91
C SER A 217 0.07 18.78 -44.33
N GLN A 218 0.54 17.53 -44.44
CA GLN A 218 0.46 16.73 -45.65
C GLN A 218 -1.00 16.57 -46.13
N PHE A 219 -1.19 16.39 -47.44
CA PHE A 219 -2.49 16.49 -48.12
C PHE A 219 -3.39 15.24 -47.97
N ALA A 220 -3.60 14.79 -46.73
CA ALA A 220 -4.36 13.59 -46.38
C ALA A 220 -5.45 13.89 -45.33
N ASP A 221 -6.34 12.92 -45.12
CA ASP A 221 -7.37 12.92 -44.08
C ASP A 221 -7.32 11.60 -43.30
N PRO A 222 -7.48 11.59 -41.96
CA PRO A 222 -7.51 12.75 -41.06
C PRO A 222 -6.10 13.32 -40.81
N GLN A 223 -6.03 14.52 -40.24
CA GLN A 223 -4.79 15.11 -39.68
C GLN A 223 -5.10 15.83 -38.37
N TRP A 224 -4.10 16.07 -37.53
CA TRP A 224 -4.28 16.79 -36.27
C TRP A 224 -3.09 17.68 -35.91
N LEU A 225 -3.39 18.75 -35.15
CA LEU A 225 -2.45 19.61 -34.45
C LEU A 225 -2.82 19.60 -32.97
N ARG A 226 -1.86 19.25 -32.10
CA ARG A 226 -2.01 19.11 -30.64
C ARG A 226 -1.05 20.06 -29.93
N VAL A 227 -1.56 20.78 -28.94
CA VAL A 227 -0.76 21.54 -27.97
C VAL A 227 -0.82 20.89 -26.58
N ASP A 228 0.29 20.88 -25.86
CA ASP A 228 0.37 20.56 -24.42
C ASP A 228 0.33 21.85 -23.61
N LEU A 229 -0.75 22.12 -22.88
CA LEU A 229 -0.87 23.31 -22.04
C LEU A 229 0.06 23.26 -20.81
N GLY A 230 0.68 22.12 -20.52
CA GLY A 230 1.62 21.88 -19.42
C GLY A 230 0.97 21.28 -18.17
N SER A 231 -0.30 21.57 -17.92
CA SER A 231 -1.14 20.99 -16.86
C SER A 231 -2.60 20.97 -17.29
N SER A 232 -3.45 20.24 -16.58
CA SER A 232 -4.87 20.10 -16.95
C SER A 232 -5.66 21.40 -16.70
N GLN A 233 -6.24 22.00 -17.75
CA GLN A 233 -6.91 23.30 -17.71
C GLN A 233 -8.41 23.20 -18.03
N ALA A 234 -9.22 24.05 -17.40
CA ALA A 234 -10.64 24.24 -17.74
C ALA A 234 -10.75 25.19 -18.95
N ILE A 235 -11.11 24.64 -20.11
CA ILE A 235 -11.11 25.32 -21.40
C ILE A 235 -12.52 25.82 -21.72
N CYS A 236 -12.64 27.11 -22.04
CA CYS A 236 -13.92 27.81 -22.27
C CYS A 236 -14.04 28.40 -23.68
N GLN A 237 -12.92 28.60 -24.39
CA GLN A 237 -12.91 29.04 -25.77
C GLN A 237 -11.68 28.50 -26.50
N VAL A 238 -11.85 28.20 -27.79
CA VAL A 238 -10.76 27.95 -28.74
C VAL A 238 -10.91 28.92 -29.92
N VAL A 239 -9.80 29.42 -30.47
CA VAL A 239 -9.82 30.20 -31.71
C VAL A 239 -8.88 29.55 -32.71
N LEU A 240 -9.42 29.12 -33.84
CA LEU A 240 -8.65 28.64 -34.99
C LEU A 240 -8.50 29.79 -35.97
N GLN A 241 -7.26 30.14 -36.32
CA GLN A 241 -6.97 31.11 -37.39
C GLN A 241 -6.37 30.34 -38.57
N TRP A 242 -7.24 29.89 -39.46
CA TRP A 242 -6.88 29.11 -40.64
C TRP A 242 -6.21 29.95 -41.73
N GLU A 243 -5.38 29.29 -42.53
CA GLU A 243 -5.02 29.73 -43.88
C GLU A 243 -6.16 29.36 -44.87
N GLY A 244 -6.00 29.65 -46.17
CA GLY A 244 -6.91 29.17 -47.21
C GLY A 244 -7.05 27.63 -47.28
N ALA A 245 -6.06 26.88 -46.79
CA ALA A 245 -6.14 25.44 -46.58
C ALA A 245 -6.74 25.08 -45.19
N TYR A 246 -8.07 24.94 -45.10
CA TYR A 246 -8.80 24.76 -43.84
C TYR A 246 -9.65 23.47 -43.75
N ALA A 247 -10.09 23.11 -42.55
CA ALA A 247 -10.99 21.97 -42.32
C ALA A 247 -12.46 22.30 -42.64
N LYS A 248 -13.10 21.49 -43.49
CA LYS A 248 -14.56 21.50 -43.64
C LYS A 248 -15.25 20.69 -42.55
N ALA A 249 -14.66 19.57 -42.14
CA ALA A 249 -15.08 18.81 -40.97
C ALA A 249 -13.91 18.64 -40.00
N TYR A 250 -14.15 18.91 -38.71
CA TYR A 250 -13.16 18.78 -37.65
C TYR A 250 -13.79 18.63 -36.27
N LYS A 251 -12.95 18.24 -35.31
CA LYS A 251 -13.25 18.20 -33.88
C LYS A 251 -12.23 19.03 -33.11
N ILE A 252 -12.65 19.63 -32.00
CA ILE A 252 -11.73 20.02 -30.91
C ILE A 252 -11.87 18.96 -29.84
N GLN A 253 -10.74 18.40 -29.40
CA GLN A 253 -10.70 17.34 -28.40
C GLN A 253 -9.75 17.70 -27.26
N THR A 254 -10.09 17.30 -26.04
CA THR A 254 -9.20 17.39 -24.87
C THR A 254 -8.75 16.01 -24.40
N SER A 255 -7.63 15.99 -23.69
CA SER A 255 -7.02 14.78 -23.14
C SER A 255 -6.18 15.11 -21.91
N ALA A 256 -6.12 14.20 -20.94
CA ALA A 256 -5.24 14.31 -19.77
C ALA A 256 -3.88 13.62 -19.97
N ASP A 257 -3.85 12.53 -20.74
CA ASP A 257 -2.70 11.64 -20.98
C ASP A 257 -2.02 11.84 -22.34
N GLY A 258 -2.69 12.55 -23.26
CA GLY A 258 -2.26 12.77 -24.64
C GLY A 258 -2.62 11.64 -25.61
N THR A 259 -3.29 10.58 -25.13
CA THR A 259 -3.61 9.34 -25.85
C THR A 259 -5.11 9.04 -25.88
N THR A 260 -5.84 9.31 -24.78
CA THR A 260 -7.29 9.17 -24.63
C THR A 260 -7.97 10.52 -24.84
N TRP A 261 -8.92 10.61 -25.78
CA TRP A 261 -9.46 11.89 -26.26
C TRP A 261 -10.98 12.01 -26.09
N THR A 262 -11.42 13.14 -25.53
CA THR A 262 -12.84 13.52 -25.39
C THR A 262 -13.18 14.65 -26.35
N ASP A 263 -14.30 14.54 -27.06
CA ASP A 263 -14.78 15.60 -27.95
C ASP A 263 -15.38 16.75 -27.13
N ILE A 264 -14.89 17.99 -27.32
CA ILE A 264 -15.44 19.21 -26.71
C ILE A 264 -16.05 20.18 -27.75
N HIS A 265 -15.81 19.91 -29.05
CA HIS A 265 -16.51 20.51 -30.18
C HIS A 265 -16.43 19.56 -31.39
N SER A 266 -17.44 19.57 -32.26
CA SER A 266 -17.42 18.86 -33.54
C SER A 266 -18.27 19.62 -34.57
N THR A 267 -17.78 19.73 -35.80
CA THR A 267 -18.50 20.35 -36.92
C THR A 267 -18.18 19.64 -38.25
N THR A 268 -19.15 19.64 -39.16
CA THR A 268 -19.03 19.14 -40.54
C THR A 268 -19.16 20.26 -41.59
N THR A 269 -19.30 21.51 -41.14
CA THR A 269 -19.59 22.67 -42.01
C THR A 269 -18.63 23.84 -41.79
N GLY A 270 -17.42 23.59 -41.26
CA GLY A 270 -16.39 24.58 -40.91
C GLY A 270 -16.19 25.67 -41.96
N ALA A 271 -15.90 26.89 -41.49
CA ALA A 271 -15.98 28.10 -42.31
C ALA A 271 -14.65 28.55 -42.91
N GLY A 272 -13.52 28.23 -42.25
CA GLY A 272 -12.23 28.81 -42.58
C GLY A 272 -12.07 30.23 -42.03
N GLY A 273 -10.92 30.86 -42.28
CA GLY A 273 -10.58 32.15 -41.69
C GLY A 273 -10.39 32.06 -40.18
N THR A 274 -10.95 33.00 -39.41
CA THR A 274 -10.92 32.94 -37.93
C THR A 274 -12.23 32.37 -37.38
N GLU A 275 -12.18 31.16 -36.83
CA GLU A 275 -13.30 30.49 -36.16
C GLU A 275 -13.11 30.56 -34.64
N THR A 276 -13.92 31.38 -33.96
CA THR A 276 -13.99 31.45 -32.49
C THR A 276 -15.06 30.51 -31.96
N LEU A 277 -14.64 29.50 -31.21
CA LEU A 277 -15.47 28.41 -30.70
C LEU A 277 -15.65 28.55 -29.19
N THR A 278 -16.87 28.83 -28.73
CA THR A 278 -17.22 28.63 -27.33
C THR A 278 -17.34 27.14 -27.07
N VAL A 279 -16.59 26.63 -26.08
CA VAL A 279 -16.46 25.21 -25.77
C VAL A 279 -16.50 25.00 -24.26
N SER A 280 -16.66 23.76 -23.80
CA SER A 280 -16.51 23.43 -22.39
C SER A 280 -15.89 22.05 -22.24
N GLY A 281 -14.79 21.98 -21.50
CA GLY A 281 -14.14 20.72 -21.16
C GLY A 281 -12.80 20.95 -20.47
N THR A 282 -12.23 19.88 -19.94
CA THR A 282 -10.98 19.91 -19.18
C THR A 282 -9.95 18.99 -19.84
N GLY A 283 -8.69 19.39 -19.81
CA GLY A 283 -7.56 18.56 -20.24
C GLY A 283 -6.24 19.30 -20.26
N ARG A 284 -5.14 18.54 -20.27
CA ARG A 284 -3.78 19.04 -20.41
C ARG A 284 -3.42 19.26 -21.88
N TYR A 285 -3.83 18.32 -22.73
CA TYR A 285 -3.64 18.41 -24.16
C TYR A 285 -4.93 18.84 -24.85
N VAL A 286 -4.82 19.74 -25.82
CA VAL A 286 -5.92 20.13 -26.70
C VAL A 286 -5.49 19.87 -28.13
N ARG A 287 -6.36 19.28 -28.97
CA ARG A 287 -6.07 19.14 -30.39
C ARG A 287 -7.23 19.56 -31.28
N MET A 288 -6.88 20.19 -32.40
CA MET A 288 -7.72 20.22 -33.59
C MET A 288 -7.50 18.90 -34.33
N TYR A 289 -8.57 18.15 -34.57
CA TYR A 289 -8.57 16.88 -35.30
C TYR A 289 -9.45 17.03 -36.55
N GLY A 290 -8.81 17.26 -37.70
CA GLY A 290 -9.45 17.45 -38.99
C GLY A 290 -9.81 16.13 -39.63
N THR A 291 -11.05 16.01 -40.11
CA THR A 291 -11.61 14.78 -40.71
C THR A 291 -12.06 14.95 -42.17
N THR A 292 -12.20 16.18 -42.66
CA THR A 292 -12.38 16.48 -44.09
C THR A 292 -11.86 17.87 -44.41
N ARG A 293 -10.98 18.00 -45.40
CA ARG A 293 -10.44 19.28 -45.91
C ARG A 293 -11.45 20.03 -46.79
N ALA A 294 -11.35 21.35 -46.83
CA ALA A 294 -12.23 22.19 -47.66
C ALA A 294 -11.76 22.32 -49.13
N GLY A 295 -10.58 21.82 -49.46
CA GLY A 295 -10.00 21.83 -50.81
C GLY A 295 -8.93 20.73 -50.96
N GLY A 296 -8.16 20.77 -52.04
CA GLY A 296 -7.15 19.75 -52.35
C GLY A 296 -5.88 19.79 -51.49
N TYR A 297 -5.58 20.95 -50.89
CA TYR A 297 -4.43 21.16 -49.99
C TYR A 297 -4.63 20.50 -48.62
N GLY A 298 -3.65 20.59 -47.73
CA GLY A 298 -3.69 20.06 -46.36
C GLY A 298 -4.59 20.85 -45.40
N TYR A 299 -4.25 20.77 -44.12
CA TYR A 299 -4.79 21.62 -43.06
C TYR A 299 -3.70 22.59 -42.60
N SER A 300 -4.00 23.89 -42.53
CA SER A 300 -3.04 24.91 -42.10
C SER A 300 -3.66 25.97 -41.20
N LEU A 301 -2.97 26.23 -40.08
CA LEU A 301 -3.35 27.20 -39.06
C LEU A 301 -2.20 28.18 -38.88
N TYR A 302 -2.49 29.48 -39.03
CA TYR A 302 -1.62 30.55 -38.55
C TYR A 302 -1.55 30.54 -37.02
N GLU A 303 -2.68 30.33 -36.34
CA GLU A 303 -2.73 30.24 -34.87
C GLU A 303 -3.84 29.29 -34.39
N PHE A 304 -3.58 28.58 -33.31
CA PHE A 304 -4.48 27.70 -32.55
C PHE A 304 -4.50 28.16 -31.10
N LYS A 305 -5.41 29.09 -30.80
CA LYS A 305 -5.49 29.76 -29.49
C LYS A 305 -6.44 29.02 -28.57
N VAL A 306 -6.08 28.92 -27.30
CA VAL A 306 -6.88 28.26 -26.26
C VAL A 306 -7.05 29.21 -25.09
N SER A 307 -8.28 29.43 -24.65
CA SER A 307 -8.63 30.31 -23.52
C SER A 307 -9.30 29.52 -22.40
N THR A 308 -8.89 29.81 -21.17
CA THR A 308 -9.25 29.06 -19.96
C THR A 308 -10.09 29.92 -19.00
N GLY A 309 -10.96 29.29 -18.21
CA GLY A 309 -11.96 30.00 -17.42
C GLY A 309 -12.18 29.34 -16.06
N GLY A 310 -11.81 30.05 -15.00
CA GLY A 310 -11.95 29.60 -13.62
C GLY A 310 -11.38 30.64 -12.65
N SER A 311 -11.97 30.74 -11.45
CA SER A 311 -11.22 31.31 -10.32
C SER A 311 -10.07 30.36 -9.99
N THR A 312 -8.87 30.88 -9.72
CA THR A 312 -7.68 30.07 -9.42
C THR A 312 -7.72 29.51 -8.00
N THR A 313 -8.64 28.58 -7.74
CA THR A 313 -8.34 27.42 -6.92
C THR A 313 -7.80 26.37 -7.89
N PRO A 314 -6.49 26.06 -7.89
CA PRO A 314 -5.96 25.08 -8.83
C PRO A 314 -6.66 23.73 -8.63
N PRO A 315 -7.23 23.11 -9.69
CA PRO A 315 -7.34 21.66 -9.70
C PRO A 315 -5.91 21.14 -9.54
N THR A 316 -5.63 20.37 -8.49
CA THR A 316 -4.29 19.82 -8.24
C THR A 316 -3.88 18.99 -9.44
N ASP A 317 -2.84 19.42 -10.13
CA ASP A 317 -2.34 18.76 -11.32
C ASP A 317 -1.75 17.40 -10.91
N PRO A 318 -2.09 16.27 -11.57
CA PRO A 318 -1.47 15.00 -11.25
C PRO A 318 0.05 14.97 -11.50
N THR A 319 0.61 16.00 -12.15
CA THR A 319 2.06 16.25 -12.29
C THR A 319 2.59 17.48 -11.54
N THR A 320 1.77 18.23 -10.79
CA THR A 320 2.21 19.19 -9.77
C THR A 320 1.43 18.92 -8.48
N PRO A 321 2.00 18.07 -7.59
CA PRO A 321 1.31 17.54 -6.42
C PRO A 321 0.68 18.59 -5.49
N PRO A 322 -0.31 18.19 -4.66
CA PRO A 322 -0.85 19.06 -3.63
C PRO A 322 0.28 19.59 -2.72
N PRO A 323 0.35 20.89 -2.44
CA PRO A 323 1.34 21.42 -1.51
C PRO A 323 1.04 20.88 -0.09
N VAL A 324 2.09 20.48 0.62
CA VAL A 324 2.00 19.94 1.98
C VAL A 324 1.26 20.92 2.90
N PRO A 325 0.11 20.54 3.52
CA PRO A 325 -0.80 21.51 4.14
C PRO A 325 -0.19 22.33 5.29
N GLY A 326 -0.26 23.66 5.17
CA GLY A 326 0.08 24.62 6.22
C GLY A 326 0.68 25.92 5.69
N ASP A 327 0.42 27.04 6.37
CA ASP A 327 0.98 28.36 6.04
C ASP A 327 2.44 28.49 6.53
N PHE A 328 3.34 27.76 5.87
CA PHE A 328 4.74 27.60 6.29
C PHE A 328 5.59 28.85 6.02
N THR A 329 6.23 29.35 7.09
CA THR A 329 7.28 30.38 7.03
C THR A 329 8.66 29.75 7.21
N THR A 330 9.61 30.09 6.34
CA THR A 330 10.99 29.58 6.41
C THR A 330 11.73 30.05 7.67
N VAL A 331 12.33 29.10 8.38
CA VAL A 331 13.17 29.28 9.58
C VAL A 331 14.66 29.22 9.25
N TRP A 332 15.01 28.45 8.21
CA TRP A 332 16.35 28.31 7.66
C TRP A 332 16.29 27.64 6.27
N THR A 333 17.24 27.94 5.40
CA THR A 333 17.39 27.25 4.13
C THR A 333 18.85 27.29 3.68
N ASP A 334 19.25 26.32 2.87
CA ASP A 334 20.48 26.35 2.07
C ASP A 334 20.11 25.94 0.62
N ASP A 335 20.63 26.68 -0.36
CA ASP A 335 20.47 26.44 -1.81
C ASP A 335 21.79 26.01 -2.47
N PHE A 336 22.82 25.77 -1.64
CA PHE A 336 24.13 25.27 -2.06
C PHE A 336 24.81 26.15 -3.15
N SER A 337 24.46 27.44 -3.21
CA SER A 337 25.09 28.42 -4.09
C SER A 337 26.58 28.60 -3.78
N GLY A 338 27.43 28.28 -4.75
CA GLY A 338 28.87 28.53 -4.69
C GLY A 338 29.60 28.08 -5.96
N PRO A 339 30.92 28.33 -6.06
CA PRO A 339 31.71 27.90 -7.21
C PRO A 339 31.79 26.37 -7.34
N ALA A 340 32.01 25.87 -8.55
CA ALA A 340 32.21 24.44 -8.78
C ALA A 340 33.47 23.91 -8.06
N ASN A 341 33.37 22.70 -7.53
CA ASN A 341 34.43 21.96 -6.83
C ASN A 341 34.91 22.59 -5.50
N THR A 342 34.09 23.42 -4.85
CA THR A 342 34.35 23.90 -3.47
C THR A 342 33.51 23.16 -2.43
N SER A 343 33.95 23.11 -1.17
CA SER A 343 33.15 22.57 -0.06
C SER A 343 31.90 23.43 0.24
N PRO A 344 30.82 22.86 0.81
CA PRO A 344 29.66 23.62 1.28
C PRO A 344 30.00 24.58 2.44
N SER A 345 29.14 25.57 2.67
CA SER A 345 29.39 26.64 3.65
C SER A 345 29.58 26.11 5.09
N ALA A 346 30.77 26.27 5.65
CA ALA A 346 31.10 25.86 7.02
C ALA A 346 30.32 26.63 8.12
N ALA A 347 29.63 27.72 7.77
CA ALA A 347 28.69 28.41 8.66
C ALA A 347 27.35 27.66 8.79
N ASN A 348 26.98 26.88 7.76
CA ASN A 348 25.78 26.04 7.75
C ASN A 348 26.10 24.57 8.07
N TRP A 349 27.27 24.06 7.69
CA TRP A 349 27.58 22.62 7.66
C TRP A 349 28.83 22.22 8.45
N LEU A 350 28.72 21.05 9.09
CA LEU A 350 29.83 20.25 9.61
C LEU A 350 30.05 19.07 8.67
N LEU A 351 31.26 18.95 8.10
CA LEU A 351 31.67 17.74 7.39
C LEU A 351 32.18 16.72 8.43
N ARG A 352 31.75 15.46 8.29
CA ARG A 352 32.20 14.34 9.13
C ARG A 352 33.18 13.48 8.38
N THR A 353 34.20 12.99 9.08
CA THR A 353 35.32 12.25 8.48
C THR A 353 35.64 10.98 9.25
N GLY A 354 36.27 10.01 8.59
CA GLY A 354 36.57 8.70 9.17
C GLY A 354 35.43 7.70 9.03
N THR A 355 35.42 6.68 9.89
CA THR A 355 34.41 5.60 9.90
C THR A 355 33.50 5.65 11.13
N GLN A 356 33.57 6.70 11.95
CA GLN A 356 32.78 6.85 13.18
C GLN A 356 32.81 8.27 13.74
N TYR A 357 31.86 8.57 14.63
CA TYR A 357 31.97 9.73 15.51
C TYR A 357 33.11 9.55 16.53
N PRO A 358 33.77 10.65 16.97
CA PRO A 358 34.68 10.62 18.11
C PRO A 358 33.96 10.14 19.38
N GLY A 359 34.24 8.91 19.82
CA GLY A 359 33.55 8.27 20.95
C GLY A 359 32.17 7.65 20.64
N GLY A 360 31.77 7.61 19.37
CA GLY A 360 30.59 6.85 18.91
C GLY A 360 30.95 5.44 18.42
N ALA A 361 29.92 4.71 17.95
CA ALA A 361 30.08 3.35 17.41
C ALA A 361 30.96 3.31 16.14
N ALA A 362 31.78 2.27 16.03
CA ALA A 362 32.61 1.99 14.86
C ALA A 362 31.76 1.67 13.61
N ASN A 363 32.29 1.95 12.42
CA ASN A 363 31.61 1.77 11.13
C ASN A 363 30.20 2.40 11.16
N TRP A 364 30.16 3.62 11.68
CA TRP A 364 29.00 4.47 11.98
C TRP A 364 27.83 3.82 12.74
N GLY A 365 28.04 2.65 13.35
CA GLY A 365 27.00 1.85 14.03
C GLY A 365 26.23 0.90 13.10
N THR A 366 26.48 0.91 11.79
CA THR A 366 25.74 0.17 10.76
C THR A 366 26.55 -0.96 10.12
N GLY A 367 27.89 -0.87 10.19
CA GLY A 367 28.79 -1.74 9.42
C GLY A 367 29.05 -1.24 7.98
N GLU A 368 28.70 0.00 7.66
CA GLU A 368 29.09 0.66 6.40
C GLU A 368 30.63 0.75 6.26
N VAL A 369 31.15 0.62 5.04
CA VAL A 369 32.57 0.29 4.76
C VAL A 369 33.38 1.44 4.18
N GLU A 370 32.76 2.58 3.89
CA GLU A 370 33.47 3.75 3.37
C GLU A 370 34.13 4.58 4.49
N THR A 371 35.19 5.29 4.12
CA THR A 371 35.73 6.35 4.98
C THR A 371 35.13 7.68 4.52
N ALA A 372 34.34 8.31 5.38
CA ALA A 372 33.80 9.64 5.10
C ALA A 372 34.94 10.67 4.97
N SER A 373 34.82 11.60 4.03
CA SER A 373 35.84 12.61 3.72
C SER A 373 35.25 14.00 3.53
N ASP A 374 36.04 14.99 3.91
CA ASP A 374 35.86 16.43 3.67
C ASP A 374 36.43 16.90 2.32
N SER A 375 37.07 15.99 1.57
CA SER A 375 37.62 16.24 0.24
C SER A 375 36.53 16.58 -0.78
N THR A 376 36.79 17.56 -1.64
CA THR A 376 35.90 17.93 -2.76
C THR A 376 35.84 16.89 -3.88
N ALA A 377 36.59 15.79 -3.77
CA ALA A 377 36.32 14.58 -4.54
C ALA A 377 35.02 13.87 -4.10
N ASN A 378 34.67 13.96 -2.81
CA ASN A 378 33.52 13.30 -2.19
C ASN A 378 32.38 14.27 -1.82
N VAL A 379 32.68 15.51 -1.39
CA VAL A 379 31.66 16.50 -0.96
C VAL A 379 31.95 17.86 -1.61
N TYR A 380 31.17 18.25 -2.61
CA TYR A 380 31.42 19.46 -3.41
C TYR A 380 30.17 20.15 -3.91
N LEU A 381 30.26 21.47 -4.09
CA LEU A 381 29.30 22.27 -4.85
C LEU A 381 29.58 22.13 -6.35
N ASP A 382 28.54 22.05 -7.18
CA ASP A 382 28.71 21.82 -8.64
C ASP A 382 28.80 23.09 -9.50
N GLY A 383 28.59 24.26 -8.90
CA GLY A 383 28.56 25.56 -9.60
C GLY A 383 27.18 26.03 -10.06
N THR A 384 26.12 25.24 -9.82
CA THR A 384 24.74 25.47 -10.30
C THR A 384 23.68 25.47 -9.18
N GLY A 385 24.11 25.74 -7.94
CA GLY A 385 23.25 25.72 -6.75
C GLY A 385 22.89 24.30 -6.31
N LYS A 386 23.91 23.42 -6.21
CA LYS A 386 23.74 22.01 -5.82
C LYS A 386 24.96 21.51 -5.06
N LEU A 387 24.69 20.74 -4.02
CA LEU A 387 25.67 19.92 -3.31
C LEU A 387 25.64 18.49 -3.86
N ASN A 388 26.82 17.95 -4.13
CA ASN A 388 27.02 16.56 -4.52
C ASN A 388 27.79 15.81 -3.44
N ILE A 389 27.23 14.70 -2.98
CA ILE A 389 27.90 13.68 -2.16
C ILE A 389 28.18 12.48 -3.07
N LYS A 390 29.45 12.19 -3.32
CA LYS A 390 29.91 11.18 -4.28
C LYS A 390 30.65 10.03 -3.60
N ALA A 391 30.20 8.80 -3.86
CA ALA A 391 30.91 7.59 -3.45
C ALA A 391 32.02 7.26 -4.46
N ILE A 392 33.24 7.01 -3.98
CA ILE A 392 34.40 6.68 -4.80
C ILE A 392 35.05 5.40 -4.28
N ARG A 393 35.26 4.44 -5.17
CA ARG A 393 36.11 3.27 -4.94
C ARG A 393 37.49 3.47 -5.58
N ASP A 394 38.57 3.25 -4.81
CA ASP A 394 39.95 3.32 -5.29
C ASP A 394 40.43 2.03 -6.00
N GLY A 395 41.62 2.08 -6.58
CA GLY A 395 42.24 0.92 -7.24
C GLY A 395 42.69 -0.21 -6.31
N ALA A 396 42.69 0.01 -4.99
CA ALA A 396 42.86 -1.03 -3.97
C ALA A 396 41.51 -1.58 -3.47
N GLY A 397 40.39 -1.10 -4.03
CA GLY A 397 39.04 -1.52 -3.72
C GLY A 397 38.38 -0.84 -2.51
N LYS A 398 39.05 0.13 -1.87
CA LYS A 398 38.53 0.87 -0.70
C LYS A 398 37.52 1.94 -1.13
N TRP A 399 36.55 2.23 -0.28
CA TRP A 399 35.54 3.25 -0.52
C TRP A 399 35.78 4.53 0.31
N THR A 400 35.54 5.68 -0.31
CA THR A 400 35.31 6.96 0.38
C THR A 400 33.98 7.56 -0.06
N SER A 401 33.36 8.33 0.82
CA SER A 401 32.12 9.07 0.53
C SER A 401 32.04 10.32 1.40
N GLY A 402 30.86 10.93 1.50
CA GLY A 402 30.61 12.10 2.34
C GLY A 402 29.46 11.90 3.33
N ARG A 403 29.59 12.57 4.48
CA ARG A 403 28.58 12.65 5.54
C ARG A 403 28.64 14.06 6.12
N ILE A 404 27.54 14.80 6.08
CA ILE A 404 27.47 16.18 6.58
C ILE A 404 26.27 16.38 7.50
N GLU A 405 26.38 17.35 8.42
CA GLU A 405 25.31 17.74 9.33
C GLU A 405 25.17 19.25 9.42
N THR A 406 23.98 19.77 9.72
CA THR A 406 23.81 21.19 10.01
C THR A 406 24.54 21.60 11.28
N GLN A 407 25.20 22.76 11.27
CA GLN A 407 25.76 23.41 12.46
C GLN A 407 24.66 23.61 13.53
N ARG A 408 23.49 24.07 13.09
CA ARG A 408 22.27 24.17 13.90
C ARG A 408 21.76 22.82 14.39
N THR A 409 21.35 22.79 15.64
CA THR A 409 20.64 21.67 16.32
C THR A 409 19.28 22.12 16.89
N ASP A 410 18.87 23.37 16.65
CA ASP A 410 17.72 24.04 17.27
C ASP A 410 16.43 23.97 16.45
N PHE A 411 16.33 23.02 15.52
CA PHE A 411 15.15 22.78 14.69
C PHE A 411 14.02 22.08 15.46
N GLU A 412 13.62 22.66 16.59
CA GLU A 412 12.66 22.09 17.55
C GLU A 412 11.21 22.09 17.01
N PRO A 413 10.46 20.98 17.19
CA PRO A 413 9.01 20.92 17.04
C PRO A 413 8.32 21.54 18.27
N LEU A 414 7.75 22.73 18.11
CA LEU A 414 7.09 23.47 19.20
C LEU A 414 5.60 23.09 19.31
N ALA A 415 5.08 23.01 20.53
CA ALA A 415 3.68 22.68 20.77
C ALA A 415 2.73 23.73 20.16
N GLY A 416 1.68 23.28 19.47
CA GLY A 416 0.79 24.14 18.68
C GLY A 416 1.36 24.62 17.34
N GLN A 417 2.39 23.97 16.81
CA GLN A 417 2.97 24.29 15.50
C GLN A 417 3.16 23.05 14.62
N LEU A 418 3.24 23.30 13.31
CA LEU A 418 3.77 22.37 12.31
C LEU A 418 5.24 22.74 12.08
N THR A 419 6.17 21.82 12.27
CA THR A 419 7.58 21.97 11.85
C THR A 419 7.82 21.11 10.61
N LYS A 420 8.25 21.74 9.50
CA LYS A 420 8.55 21.09 8.23
C LYS A 420 10.06 21.04 7.98
N PHE A 421 10.57 19.86 7.67
CA PHE A 421 11.89 19.63 7.08
C PHE A 421 11.70 19.21 5.63
N THR A 422 12.47 19.74 4.69
CA THR A 422 12.31 19.46 3.25
C THR A 422 13.67 19.51 2.57
N ALA A 423 13.91 18.58 1.64
CA ALA A 423 15.04 18.63 0.73
C ALA A 423 14.62 18.27 -0.69
N VAL A 424 15.11 19.03 -1.66
CA VAL A 424 14.98 18.68 -3.08
C VAL A 424 16.27 17.96 -3.49
N LEU A 425 16.19 16.67 -3.82
CA LEU A 425 17.36 15.85 -4.10
C LEU A 425 17.11 14.77 -5.15
N LYS A 426 18.20 14.22 -5.67
CA LYS A 426 18.25 13.10 -6.62
C LYS A 426 19.11 11.98 -6.05
N GLN A 427 18.57 10.77 -6.02
CA GLN A 427 19.26 9.56 -5.55
C GLN A 427 20.42 9.17 -6.50
N PRO A 428 21.39 8.37 -6.05
CA PRO A 428 22.45 7.84 -6.91
C PRO A 428 21.91 6.96 -8.04
N ASP A 429 22.18 7.38 -9.27
CA ASP A 429 21.98 6.61 -10.51
C ASP A 429 23.28 5.89 -10.87
N VAL A 430 23.28 4.56 -10.80
CA VAL A 430 24.45 3.69 -11.00
C VAL A 430 24.04 2.31 -11.52
N THR A 431 24.82 1.76 -12.45
CA THR A 431 24.52 0.46 -13.11
C THR A 431 24.43 -0.70 -12.12
N ASN A 432 25.38 -0.82 -11.20
CA ASN A 432 25.38 -1.83 -10.14
C ASN A 432 25.37 -1.12 -8.78
N GLY A 433 24.17 -0.90 -8.22
CA GLY A 433 23.97 -0.14 -6.98
C GLY A 433 24.18 -0.91 -5.67
N ALA A 434 24.54 -2.20 -5.69
CA ALA A 434 24.63 -3.04 -4.47
C ALA A 434 25.50 -2.40 -3.37
N GLY A 435 24.92 -2.11 -2.22
CA GLY A 435 25.56 -1.42 -1.10
C GLY A 435 25.37 0.10 -1.06
N TYR A 436 24.92 0.78 -2.13
CA TYR A 436 24.60 2.21 -2.05
C TYR A 436 23.49 2.47 -1.03
N TRP A 437 23.71 3.40 -0.10
CA TRP A 437 22.74 3.81 0.92
C TRP A 437 22.71 5.35 1.06
N PRO A 438 22.03 6.05 0.14
CA PRO A 438 21.75 7.48 0.28
C PRO A 438 20.82 7.76 1.46
N GLY A 439 21.01 8.88 2.16
CA GLY A 439 20.17 9.28 3.29
C GLY A 439 19.96 10.79 3.43
N PHE A 440 18.74 11.17 3.80
CA PHE A 440 18.38 12.48 4.34
C PHE A 440 17.64 12.27 5.67
N ARG A 441 18.19 12.81 6.75
CA ARG A 441 17.80 12.48 8.13
C ARG A 441 17.63 13.72 9.00
N ALA A 442 16.78 13.62 10.01
CA ALA A 442 16.80 14.51 11.16
C ALA A 442 17.07 13.70 12.44
N THR A 443 18.14 14.05 13.16
CA THR A 443 18.59 13.38 14.40
C THR A 443 18.42 14.34 15.58
N GLY A 444 17.95 13.82 16.72
CA GLY A 444 17.75 14.62 17.94
C GLY A 444 19.03 15.29 18.44
N ALA A 445 18.94 16.56 18.83
CA ALA A 445 20.07 17.42 19.16
C ALA A 445 21.05 16.80 20.18
N ALA A 446 20.52 16.09 21.18
CA ALA A 446 21.30 15.50 22.25
C ALA A 446 22.11 14.25 21.83
N TYR A 447 22.01 13.78 20.57
CA TYR A 447 22.92 12.76 20.05
C TYR A 447 24.34 13.33 19.82
N ARG A 448 24.43 14.59 19.39
CA ARG A 448 25.71 15.25 19.07
C ARG A 448 26.54 15.44 20.34
N GLY A 449 27.66 14.71 20.43
CA GLY A 449 28.56 14.71 21.58
C GLY A 449 28.23 13.66 22.65
N ASN A 450 27.14 12.90 22.48
CA ASN A 450 26.82 11.72 23.29
C ASN A 450 27.10 10.44 22.51
N TYR A 451 26.55 10.34 21.30
CA TYR A 451 26.69 9.24 20.33
C TYR A 451 26.24 7.84 20.81
N ASN A 452 25.71 7.71 22.02
CA ASN A 452 25.37 6.44 22.69
C ASN A 452 23.91 6.42 23.23
N ASN A 453 23.08 7.40 22.86
CA ASN A 453 21.69 7.56 23.27
C ASN A 453 20.66 7.36 22.13
N TRP A 454 21.09 6.82 20.99
CA TRP A 454 20.21 6.26 19.97
C TRP A 454 19.63 4.91 20.47
N PRO A 455 18.36 4.56 20.19
CA PRO A 455 17.36 5.30 19.41
C PRO A 455 16.53 6.27 20.26
N GLY A 456 16.63 6.23 21.60
CA GLY A 456 15.76 6.97 22.51
C GLY A 456 15.77 8.50 22.35
N VAL A 457 16.83 9.07 21.76
CA VAL A 457 16.97 10.50 21.41
C VAL A 457 16.25 10.91 20.10
N GLY A 458 15.68 9.96 19.37
CA GLY A 458 14.97 10.19 18.10
C GLY A 458 15.89 10.34 16.88
N GLU A 459 15.64 9.54 15.86
CA GLU A 459 16.12 9.77 14.50
C GLU A 459 14.99 9.51 13.50
N THR A 460 14.89 10.35 12.46
CA THR A 460 13.91 10.18 11.39
C THR A 460 14.60 10.13 10.04
N ASP A 461 14.39 9.03 9.30
CA ASP A 461 14.76 8.91 7.89
C ASP A 461 13.67 9.57 7.05
N ILE A 462 13.99 10.73 6.47
CA ILE A 462 13.09 11.49 5.59
C ILE A 462 13.20 10.94 4.14
N MET A 463 14.38 10.43 3.81
CA MET A 463 14.66 9.64 2.61
C MET A 463 15.74 8.60 2.93
N THR A 464 15.47 7.33 2.61
CA THR A 464 16.45 6.25 2.47
C THR A 464 16.07 5.39 1.26
N ASP A 465 17.03 5.15 0.36
CA ASP A 465 17.04 3.99 -0.57
C ASP A 465 18.20 3.08 -0.20
N VAL A 466 18.18 1.82 -0.64
CA VAL A 466 19.34 0.94 -0.57
C VAL A 466 19.52 0.12 -1.83
N ASN A 467 20.78 -0.22 -2.14
CA ASN A 467 21.19 -1.02 -3.29
C ASN A 467 20.90 -0.37 -4.67
N GLY A 468 20.54 0.93 -4.71
CA GLY A 468 20.24 1.65 -5.94
C GLY A 468 18.97 1.16 -6.64
N ARG A 469 17.88 0.97 -5.87
CA ARG A 469 16.67 0.26 -6.31
C ARG A 469 15.57 1.18 -6.85
N SER A 470 15.79 2.50 -6.87
CA SER A 470 14.75 3.52 -7.09
C SER A 470 13.56 3.33 -6.15
N GLN A 471 13.82 2.97 -4.88
CA GLN A 471 12.80 2.83 -3.84
C GLN A 471 12.98 3.94 -2.77
N LEU A 472 12.08 3.94 -1.79
CA LEU A 472 12.04 4.88 -0.69
C LEU A 472 11.46 4.17 0.53
N SER A 473 12.22 4.15 1.63
CA SER A 473 11.69 3.94 2.99
C SER A 473 11.84 5.23 3.80
N GLN A 474 10.92 5.43 4.73
CA GLN A 474 10.82 6.59 5.62
C GLN A 474 10.49 6.10 7.02
N THR A 475 11.23 6.53 8.03
CA THR A 475 11.28 5.83 9.33
C THR A 475 11.29 6.80 10.50
N LEU A 476 10.66 6.42 11.62
CA LEU A 476 10.97 6.96 12.95
C LEU A 476 11.64 5.87 13.80
N HIS A 477 12.85 6.16 14.27
CA HIS A 477 13.57 5.40 15.29
C HIS A 477 13.38 6.05 16.67
N CYS A 478 13.03 5.26 17.68
CA CYS A 478 12.68 5.76 19.01
C CYS A 478 12.69 4.68 20.11
N GLY A 479 12.66 5.12 21.37
CA GLY A 479 12.53 4.23 22.52
C GLY A 479 13.80 3.43 22.83
N THR A 480 13.79 2.12 22.58
CA THR A 480 14.83 1.16 22.97
C THR A 480 15.13 0.17 21.86
N ALA A 481 16.39 -0.18 21.68
CA ALA A 481 16.83 -1.24 20.75
C ALA A 481 17.44 -2.44 21.50
N PRO A 482 17.21 -3.68 21.05
CA PRO A 482 16.26 -4.07 20.00
C PRO A 482 14.79 -3.87 20.41
N ASP A 483 13.89 -4.06 19.45
CA ASP A 483 12.43 -4.03 19.57
C ASP A 483 11.87 -2.69 20.09
N GLY A 484 11.55 -2.62 21.39
CA GLY A 484 10.85 -1.49 21.98
C GLY A 484 9.50 -1.17 21.33
N PRO A 485 8.93 0.02 21.60
CA PRO A 485 7.68 0.47 20.98
C PRO A 485 7.83 0.90 19.52
N CYS A 486 9.05 0.87 18.96
CA CYS A 486 9.37 1.37 17.63
C CYS A 486 9.84 0.26 16.65
N ALA A 487 9.93 -1.01 17.11
CA ALA A 487 10.37 -2.17 16.32
C ALA A 487 11.82 -2.07 15.81
N GLU A 488 12.72 -1.67 16.70
CA GLU A 488 14.15 -1.50 16.43
C GLU A 488 14.87 -2.83 16.13
N TYR A 489 15.81 -2.91 15.21
CA TYR A 489 16.48 -1.82 14.49
C TYR A 489 15.78 -1.42 13.17
N ASN A 490 14.53 -1.86 12.92
CA ASN A 490 13.79 -1.52 11.69
C ASN A 490 13.08 -0.15 11.78
N GLY A 491 12.71 0.27 13.00
CA GLY A 491 11.96 1.50 13.25
C GLY A 491 10.51 1.45 12.74
N ARG A 492 9.74 2.52 13.00
CA ARG A 492 8.38 2.70 12.46
C ARG A 492 8.46 3.17 11.01
N GLN A 493 8.70 2.22 10.10
CA GLN A 493 8.99 2.50 8.68
C GLN A 493 7.77 2.41 7.74
N SER A 494 7.85 3.16 6.64
CA SER A 494 6.88 3.12 5.53
C SER A 494 6.92 1.85 4.70
N GLY A 495 7.97 1.04 4.89
CA GLY A 495 8.36 -0.02 3.96
C GLY A 495 9.11 0.54 2.77
N LEU A 496 10.12 -0.20 2.30
CA LEU A 496 10.89 0.13 1.11
C LEU A 496 10.02 -0.09 -0.14
N ALA A 497 9.46 0.99 -0.70
CA ALA A 497 8.51 0.93 -1.82
C ALA A 497 8.90 1.88 -2.96
N GLY A 498 8.39 1.62 -4.17
CA GLY A 498 8.80 2.31 -5.41
C GLY A 498 8.80 3.84 -5.33
N CYS A 499 9.87 4.44 -5.85
CA CYS A 499 10.14 5.88 -5.96
C CYS A 499 10.43 6.18 -7.43
N THR A 500 9.38 6.40 -8.22
CA THR A 500 9.49 6.47 -9.69
C THR A 500 10.20 7.76 -10.12
N GLY A 501 11.35 7.62 -10.78
CA GLY A 501 12.16 8.74 -11.27
C GLY A 501 13.27 9.19 -10.31
N CYS A 502 13.27 8.73 -9.06
CA CYS A 502 14.07 9.28 -7.95
C CYS A 502 15.59 9.25 -8.13
N GLN A 503 16.12 8.34 -8.97
CA GLN A 503 17.54 8.33 -9.37
C GLN A 503 17.82 9.26 -10.58
N THR A 504 16.84 9.41 -11.47
CA THR A 504 16.96 10.12 -12.76
C THR A 504 16.68 11.63 -12.66
N GLY A 505 15.82 12.06 -11.74
CA GLY A 505 15.40 13.45 -11.55
C GLY A 505 15.46 13.93 -10.10
N PHE A 506 15.23 15.22 -9.88
CA PHE A 506 15.11 15.80 -8.54
C PHE A 506 13.67 15.69 -8.03
N HIS A 507 13.52 15.27 -6.78
CA HIS A 507 12.24 15.07 -6.09
C HIS A 507 12.26 15.79 -4.73
N GLU A 508 11.11 16.25 -4.24
CA GLU A 508 10.95 16.85 -2.90
C GLU A 508 10.69 15.75 -1.86
N TYR A 509 11.57 15.62 -0.88
CA TYR A 509 11.40 14.72 0.26
C TYR A 509 11.12 15.57 1.50
N THR A 510 9.92 15.41 2.08
CA THR A 510 9.42 16.28 3.13
C THR A 510 8.96 15.49 4.35
N GLN A 511 9.31 15.99 5.53
CA GLN A 511 8.75 15.57 6.81
C GLN A 511 8.02 16.75 7.46
N VAL A 512 6.82 16.51 7.99
CA VAL A 512 6.09 17.46 8.84
C VAL A 512 5.81 16.82 10.19
N ILE A 513 6.42 17.38 11.23
CA ILE A 513 6.13 17.08 12.63
C ILE A 513 5.01 18.02 13.07
N ASP A 514 3.87 17.46 13.44
CA ASP A 514 2.64 18.18 13.78
C ASP A 514 2.32 18.05 15.27
N ARG A 515 2.40 19.19 15.95
CA ARG A 515 2.07 19.33 17.37
C ARG A 515 0.84 20.19 17.60
N THR A 516 -0.04 20.30 16.60
CA THR A 516 -1.34 20.99 16.68
C THR A 516 -2.47 20.06 17.14
N ARG A 517 -2.20 18.76 17.22
CA ARG A 517 -3.12 17.67 17.56
C ARG A 517 -2.76 17.00 18.90
N THR A 518 -3.76 16.50 19.63
CA THR A 518 -3.55 15.74 20.88
C THR A 518 -2.86 14.40 20.66
N ASP A 519 -3.10 13.75 19.52
CA ASP A 519 -2.25 12.68 19.01
C ASP A 519 -1.28 13.34 18.01
N GLU A 520 -0.10 13.71 18.49
CA GLU A 520 0.94 14.33 17.66
C GLU A 520 1.39 13.35 16.55
N GLU A 521 1.75 13.87 15.38
CA GLU A 521 2.08 13.02 14.21
C GLU A 521 3.29 13.52 13.42
N ILE A 522 4.08 12.59 12.89
CA ILE A 522 5.13 12.83 11.89
C ILE A 522 4.60 12.26 10.57
N ARG A 523 4.33 13.13 9.60
CA ARG A 523 3.94 12.76 8.24
C ARG A 523 5.10 12.96 7.29
N PHE A 524 5.30 12.01 6.39
CA PHE A 524 6.31 12.06 5.35
C PHE A 524 5.67 12.14 3.98
N TYR A 525 6.32 12.82 3.06
CA TYR A 525 5.82 13.09 1.71
C TYR A 525 6.95 12.89 0.69
N LEU A 526 6.59 12.37 -0.48
CA LEU A 526 7.38 12.39 -1.70
C LEU A 526 6.63 13.27 -2.70
N ASP A 527 7.27 14.35 -3.15
CA ASP A 527 6.69 15.37 -4.01
C ASP A 527 5.29 15.77 -3.52
N GLY A 528 5.16 16.40 -2.35
CA GLY A 528 3.87 16.85 -1.80
C GLY A 528 2.79 15.78 -1.48
N ARG A 529 2.90 14.54 -1.98
CA ARG A 529 1.96 13.44 -1.71
C ARG A 529 2.42 12.66 -0.49
N GLN A 530 1.51 12.39 0.46
CA GLN A 530 1.89 11.68 1.67
C GLN A 530 2.29 10.24 1.34
N THR A 531 3.40 9.79 1.93
CA THR A 531 4.01 8.48 1.71
C THR A 531 4.23 7.70 3.00
N TRP A 532 4.10 8.35 4.16
CA TRP A 532 4.07 7.69 5.48
C TRP A 532 3.48 8.58 6.59
N VAL A 533 3.03 7.95 7.69
CA VAL A 533 2.71 8.65 8.94
C VAL A 533 3.01 7.78 10.17
N VAL A 534 3.58 8.39 11.21
CA VAL A 534 3.77 7.81 12.55
C VAL A 534 3.16 8.74 13.60
N ARG A 535 2.50 8.18 14.61
CA ARG A 535 1.75 8.92 15.66
C ARG A 535 2.30 8.66 17.04
N GLU A 536 2.11 9.60 17.97
CA GLU A 536 2.35 9.41 19.40
C GLU A 536 1.61 8.16 19.92
N SER A 537 0.38 7.94 19.45
CA SER A 537 -0.44 6.76 19.76
C SER A 537 0.15 5.41 19.30
N GLN A 538 1.11 5.38 18.38
CA GLN A 538 1.75 4.16 17.85
C GLN A 538 3.09 3.83 18.53
N VAL A 539 3.59 4.68 19.43
CA VAL A 539 4.85 4.46 20.17
C VAL A 539 4.76 4.74 21.67
N GLY A 540 3.71 5.41 22.13
CA GLY A 540 3.50 5.76 23.54
C GLY A 540 4.16 7.08 23.95
N VAL A 541 3.49 7.80 24.86
CA VAL A 541 3.81 9.18 25.27
C VAL A 541 5.27 9.34 25.73
N THR A 542 5.80 8.36 26.46
CA THR A 542 7.18 8.39 26.98
C THR A 542 8.22 8.32 25.86
N ALA A 543 8.04 7.41 24.89
CA ALA A 543 8.98 7.26 23.78
C ALA A 543 8.89 8.43 22.78
N TRP A 544 7.66 8.87 22.48
CA TRP A 544 7.41 10.02 21.62
C TRP A 544 8.05 11.30 22.17
N ARG A 545 7.78 11.64 23.44
CA ARG A 545 8.35 12.83 24.09
C ARG A 545 9.88 12.80 24.11
N ALA A 546 10.49 11.64 24.34
CA ALA A 546 11.94 11.48 24.37
C ALA A 546 12.61 11.65 22.99
N ALA A 547 11.89 11.35 21.90
CA ALA A 547 12.38 11.36 20.53
C ALA A 547 11.95 12.58 19.69
N VAL A 548 10.98 13.38 20.15
CA VAL A 548 10.36 14.47 19.35
C VAL A 548 10.36 15.84 20.04
N HIS A 549 10.32 15.92 21.37
CA HIS A 549 10.10 17.20 22.09
C HIS A 549 11.42 17.94 22.40
N HIS A 550 12.26 18.13 21.37
CA HIS A 550 13.55 18.81 21.42
C HIS A 550 14.01 19.28 20.04
N GLY A 551 15.10 20.05 19.99
CA GLY A 551 15.78 20.39 18.73
C GLY A 551 16.27 19.16 17.95
N PHE A 552 16.45 19.34 16.64
CA PHE A 552 17.06 18.39 15.71
C PHE A 552 18.19 19.07 14.93
N PHE A 553 19.16 18.28 14.45
CA PHE A 553 20.01 18.66 13.32
C PHE A 553 19.66 17.81 12.10
N LEU A 554 19.86 18.37 10.91
CA LEU A 554 19.69 17.63 9.65
C LEU A 554 21.02 17.01 9.22
N ARG A 555 20.94 15.84 8.59
CA ARG A 555 22.08 15.04 8.12
C ARG A 555 21.84 14.61 6.66
N PHE A 556 22.88 14.69 5.84
CA PHE A 556 22.95 14.08 4.51
C PHE A 556 24.18 13.19 4.43
N ASP A 557 24.03 12.02 3.82
CA ASP A 557 25.11 11.06 3.65
C ASP A 557 24.85 10.07 2.51
N LEU A 558 25.93 9.46 2.02
CA LEU A 558 25.89 8.36 1.07
C LEU A 558 26.79 7.24 1.59
N ALA A 559 26.25 6.42 2.48
CA ALA A 559 26.93 5.26 3.04
C ALA A 559 27.07 4.15 2.00
N ILE A 560 28.04 3.25 2.20
CA ILE A 560 28.30 2.11 1.32
C ILE A 560 28.38 0.80 2.13
N GLY A 561 27.47 -0.13 1.86
CA GLY A 561 27.35 -1.40 2.57
C GLY A 561 26.64 -1.27 3.91
N GLY A 562 26.96 -2.16 4.85
CA GLY A 562 26.32 -2.20 6.17
C GLY A 562 25.00 -2.97 6.22
N SER A 563 24.38 -2.95 7.40
CA SER A 563 23.27 -3.84 7.77
C SER A 563 22.05 -3.77 6.85
N LEU A 564 21.54 -2.57 6.56
CA LEU A 564 20.30 -2.41 5.78
C LEU A 564 20.46 -2.80 4.29
N PRO A 565 21.50 -2.35 3.55
CA PRO A 565 21.76 -2.86 2.21
C PRO A 565 21.93 -4.37 2.16
N ASN A 566 22.64 -4.97 3.13
CA ASN A 566 22.84 -6.42 3.20
C ASN A 566 21.53 -7.18 3.44
N ALA A 567 20.69 -6.70 4.36
CA ALA A 567 19.40 -7.32 4.67
C ALA A 567 18.43 -7.26 3.46
N VAL A 568 18.42 -6.16 2.71
CA VAL A 568 17.58 -6.01 1.51
C VAL A 568 18.14 -6.78 0.31
N ALA A 569 19.46 -6.96 0.21
CA ALA A 569 20.10 -7.74 -0.84
C ALA A 569 20.04 -9.26 -0.60
N GLY A 570 20.04 -9.69 0.68
CA GLY A 570 20.21 -11.10 1.07
C GLY A 570 21.67 -11.58 1.02
N PHE A 571 22.64 -10.70 0.80
CA PHE A 571 24.07 -11.00 0.74
C PHE A 571 24.92 -9.78 1.15
N THR A 572 26.21 -9.98 1.44
CA THR A 572 27.13 -8.90 1.83
C THR A 572 27.43 -7.95 0.69
N THR A 573 27.23 -6.66 0.93
CA THR A 573 27.49 -5.53 0.02
C THR A 573 28.49 -4.55 0.66
N PRO A 574 29.21 -3.73 -0.14
CA PRO A 574 29.26 -3.72 -1.60
C PRO A 574 29.96 -4.96 -2.19
N THR A 575 29.71 -5.22 -3.46
CA THR A 575 30.36 -6.30 -4.25
C THR A 575 31.57 -5.76 -5.03
N PRO A 576 32.48 -6.64 -5.52
CA PRO A 576 33.53 -6.23 -6.47
C PRO A 576 32.99 -5.52 -7.73
N GLU A 577 31.77 -5.87 -8.15
CA GLU A 577 31.05 -5.37 -9.32
C GLU A 577 30.29 -4.06 -9.06
N THR A 578 30.18 -3.62 -7.80
CA THR A 578 29.48 -2.39 -7.42
C THR A 578 30.12 -1.16 -8.08
N THR A 579 29.30 -0.37 -8.78
CA THR A 579 29.77 0.72 -9.64
C THR A 579 30.29 1.89 -8.80
N SER A 580 31.52 2.32 -9.06
CA SER A 580 32.12 3.51 -8.42
C SER A 580 31.59 4.81 -9.03
N GLY A 581 31.45 5.86 -8.24
CA GLY A 581 31.22 7.22 -8.72
C GLY A 581 29.78 7.74 -8.67
N GLY A 582 28.84 6.99 -8.11
CA GLY A 582 27.46 7.44 -7.92
C GLY A 582 27.34 8.64 -6.99
N VAL A 583 26.35 9.49 -7.24
CA VAL A 583 26.19 10.80 -6.59
C VAL A 583 24.79 10.97 -6.02
N LEU A 584 24.69 11.22 -4.71
CA LEU A 584 23.52 11.84 -4.09
C LEU A 584 23.64 13.35 -4.32
N SER A 585 22.69 13.93 -5.05
CA SER A 585 22.72 15.35 -5.44
C SER A 585 21.58 16.09 -4.75
N ILE A 586 21.89 17.18 -4.05
CA ILE A 586 20.93 17.98 -3.27
C ILE A 586 20.90 19.39 -3.85
N ASP A 587 19.73 19.82 -4.30
CA ASP A 587 19.47 21.14 -4.89
C ASP A 587 19.15 22.18 -3.80
N SER A 588 18.35 21.81 -2.81
CA SER A 588 18.06 22.68 -1.68
C SER A 588 17.63 21.91 -0.44
N VAL A 589 17.78 22.54 0.73
CA VAL A 589 17.22 22.06 2.00
C VAL A 589 16.59 23.23 2.76
N THR A 590 15.40 23.01 3.31
CA THR A 590 14.62 24.06 3.99
C THR A 590 14.02 23.52 5.29
N VAL A 591 14.10 24.33 6.34
CA VAL A 591 13.34 24.17 7.58
C VAL A 591 12.32 25.29 7.66
N ALA A 592 11.04 24.96 7.87
CA ALA A 592 9.95 25.92 7.96
C ALA A 592 9.00 25.58 9.12
N ARG A 593 8.22 26.57 9.58
CA ARG A 593 7.20 26.39 10.62
C ARG A 593 5.90 27.07 10.22
N ALA A 594 4.76 26.46 10.57
CA ALA A 594 3.44 27.10 10.49
C ALA A 594 2.78 27.09 11.88
N ALA A 595 2.06 28.16 12.21
CA ALA A 595 1.33 28.27 13.47
C ALA A 595 -0.02 27.52 13.41
N GLY A 596 -0.44 26.95 14.54
CA GLY A 596 -1.74 26.32 14.69
C GLY A 596 -2.28 26.46 16.11
N THR A 597 -3.21 25.58 16.49
CA THR A 597 -3.78 25.52 17.84
C THR A 597 -2.90 24.67 18.76
N THR A 598 -2.56 25.15 19.95
CA THR A 598 -1.97 24.30 21.00
C THR A 598 -3.03 23.36 21.58
N PRO A 599 -2.90 22.04 21.44
CA PRO A 599 -3.86 21.06 21.96
C PRO A 599 -3.58 20.77 23.45
N ALA A 600 -4.47 20.01 24.09
CA ALA A 600 -4.07 19.24 25.28
C ALA A 600 -3.16 18.09 24.83
N ALA A 601 -2.01 17.89 25.48
CA ALA A 601 -1.10 16.78 25.20
C ALA A 601 -1.71 15.42 25.57
N MET A 602 -1.29 14.34 24.91
CA MET A 602 -1.70 13.00 25.30
C MET A 602 -1.17 12.64 26.70
N THR A 603 -1.96 11.87 27.45
CA THR A 603 -1.55 11.26 28.71
C THR A 603 -1.94 9.79 28.77
N ASP A 604 -1.19 9.01 29.53
CA ASP A 604 -1.58 7.65 29.90
C ASP A 604 -2.73 7.73 30.92
N PRO A 605 -3.83 6.97 30.75
CA PRO A 605 -4.79 6.74 31.83
C PRO A 605 -4.10 6.09 33.04
N ALA A 606 -4.55 6.40 34.25
CA ALA A 606 -4.04 5.74 35.45
C ALA A 606 -4.40 4.24 35.43
N THR A 607 -3.45 3.36 35.80
CA THR A 607 -3.71 1.93 35.92
C THR A 607 -4.82 1.68 36.96
N PRO A 608 -5.94 1.02 36.60
CA PRO A 608 -6.99 0.70 37.55
C PRO A 608 -6.48 -0.28 38.63
N ALA A 609 -6.77 0.01 39.89
CA ALA A 609 -6.30 -0.78 41.01
C ALA A 609 -7.19 -2.02 41.30
N GLY A 610 -6.55 -3.12 41.70
CA GLY A 610 -7.21 -4.35 42.13
C GLY A 610 -7.47 -5.37 41.01
N PRO A 611 -7.87 -6.60 41.38
CA PRO A 611 -8.25 -7.63 40.43
C PRO A 611 -9.55 -7.23 39.73
N SER A 612 -9.77 -7.76 38.53
CA SER A 612 -11.12 -7.77 37.98
C SER A 612 -11.98 -8.84 38.65
N THR A 613 -13.27 -8.86 38.36
CA THR A 613 -14.17 -9.96 38.74
C THR A 613 -15.00 -10.35 37.53
N VAL A 614 -14.69 -11.50 36.95
CA VAL A 614 -15.31 -12.00 35.73
C VAL A 614 -16.14 -13.24 36.05
N ARG A 615 -17.33 -13.31 35.46
CA ARG A 615 -18.30 -14.40 35.70
C ARG A 615 -18.98 -14.80 34.41
N VAL A 616 -18.99 -16.10 34.13
CA VAL A 616 -20.03 -16.69 33.28
C VAL A 616 -21.30 -16.77 34.12
N THR A 617 -22.39 -16.22 33.62
CA THR A 617 -23.68 -16.11 34.33
C THR A 617 -24.82 -16.56 33.41
N GLY A 618 -26.00 -16.82 33.98
CA GLY A 618 -27.19 -17.25 33.23
C GLY A 618 -27.41 -18.76 33.21
N THR A 619 -28.17 -19.25 32.24
CA THR A 619 -28.63 -20.64 32.14
C THR A 619 -28.66 -21.11 30.67
N GLN A 620 -29.06 -22.37 30.41
CA GLN A 620 -28.93 -22.98 29.08
C GLN A 620 -29.63 -22.19 27.96
N GLY A 621 -28.86 -21.72 26.99
CA GLY A 621 -29.33 -20.88 25.88
C GLY A 621 -29.48 -19.39 26.21
N ASN A 622 -29.14 -18.98 27.44
CA ASN A 622 -29.21 -17.60 27.91
C ASN A 622 -28.09 -17.34 28.93
N TRP A 623 -26.84 -17.51 28.48
CA TRP A 623 -25.62 -17.17 29.21
C TRP A 623 -25.08 -15.79 28.84
N GLN A 624 -24.34 -15.18 29.77
CA GLN A 624 -23.65 -13.90 29.58
C GLN A 624 -22.34 -13.89 30.36
N LEU A 625 -21.25 -13.44 29.73
CA LEU A 625 -20.03 -13.05 30.43
C LEU A 625 -20.26 -11.67 31.06
N THR A 626 -19.85 -11.50 32.31
CA THR A 626 -19.83 -10.18 32.97
C THR A 626 -18.44 -9.88 33.49
N VAL A 627 -18.07 -8.61 33.47
CA VAL A 627 -16.80 -8.07 33.99
C VAL A 627 -17.12 -6.96 34.97
N ASN A 628 -16.67 -7.10 36.22
CA ASN A 628 -16.99 -6.21 37.34
C ASN A 628 -18.51 -5.98 37.51
N GLY A 629 -19.32 -7.01 37.18
CA GLY A 629 -20.78 -6.99 37.21
C GLY A 629 -21.47 -6.39 35.97
N ALA A 630 -20.73 -5.79 35.04
CA ALA A 630 -21.28 -5.27 33.79
C ALA A 630 -21.30 -6.34 32.69
N PRO A 631 -22.34 -6.40 31.82
CA PRO A 631 -22.36 -7.26 30.63
C PRO A 631 -21.12 -7.07 29.75
N TYR A 632 -20.56 -8.16 29.25
CA TYR A 632 -19.37 -8.16 28.41
C TYR A 632 -19.52 -9.13 27.23
N GLU A 633 -19.23 -8.65 26.03
CA GLU A 633 -19.10 -9.45 24.82
C GLU A 633 -17.64 -9.39 24.38
N VAL A 634 -17.02 -10.55 24.12
CA VAL A 634 -15.62 -10.63 23.71
C VAL A 634 -15.51 -10.16 22.24
N LYS A 635 -15.03 -8.93 22.06
CA LYS A 635 -14.70 -8.31 20.76
C LYS A 635 -13.18 -8.30 20.68
N GLY A 636 -12.61 -9.42 20.29
CA GLY A 636 -11.20 -9.68 20.53
C GLY A 636 -10.35 -9.96 19.31
N ILE A 637 -9.04 -10.00 19.51
CA ILE A 637 -8.06 -10.48 18.54
C ILE A 637 -6.86 -11.11 19.26
N THR A 638 -6.20 -12.10 18.67
CA THR A 638 -4.91 -12.59 19.18
C THR A 638 -3.81 -11.56 18.95
N TYR A 639 -2.86 -11.51 19.88
CA TYR A 639 -1.83 -10.46 19.96
C TYR A 639 -0.43 -11.04 19.73
N GLY A 640 0.16 -10.74 18.56
CA GLY A 640 1.50 -11.16 18.15
C GLY A 640 2.68 -10.26 18.55
N PRO A 641 2.54 -8.92 18.74
CA PRO A 641 3.68 -8.08 19.07
C PRO A 641 4.33 -8.43 20.42
N PRO A 642 5.61 -8.06 20.65
CA PRO A 642 6.26 -8.25 21.94
C PRO A 642 5.47 -7.64 23.10
N GLN A 643 5.32 -8.38 24.21
CA GLN A 643 4.56 -7.92 25.38
C GLN A 643 5.18 -6.67 26.02
N ALA A 644 6.51 -6.53 25.95
CA ALA A 644 7.25 -5.33 26.36
C ALA A 644 6.86 -4.05 25.59
N ALA A 645 6.39 -4.19 24.35
CA ALA A 645 6.10 -3.08 23.43
C ALA A 645 4.64 -2.60 23.45
N ALA A 646 3.80 -3.15 24.34
CA ALA A 646 2.34 -3.02 24.31
C ALA A 646 1.77 -1.60 24.28
N ASP A 647 2.50 -0.62 24.85
CA ASP A 647 2.10 0.79 24.89
C ASP A 647 1.94 1.43 23.49
N GLY A 648 2.69 0.92 22.50
CA GLY A 648 2.63 1.33 21.10
C GLY A 648 1.62 0.56 20.23
N TYR A 649 0.87 -0.41 20.80
CA TYR A 649 -0.09 -1.24 20.04
C TYR A 649 -1.51 -1.23 20.64
N LEU A 650 -1.65 -1.21 21.96
CA LEU A 650 -2.96 -1.29 22.63
C LEU A 650 -3.89 -0.10 22.32
N ARG A 651 -3.33 1.07 21.99
CA ARG A 651 -4.12 2.22 21.51
C ARG A 651 -4.77 1.95 20.16
N ASP A 652 -4.06 1.31 19.23
CA ASP A 652 -4.60 1.02 17.90
C ASP A 652 -5.66 -0.09 17.95
N LEU A 653 -5.43 -1.11 18.77
CA LEU A 653 -6.43 -2.13 19.10
C LEU A 653 -7.70 -1.51 19.72
N ARG A 654 -7.56 -0.55 20.63
CA ARG A 654 -8.70 0.20 21.17
C ARG A 654 -9.43 1.02 20.08
N ASN A 655 -8.70 1.61 19.13
CA ASN A 655 -9.26 2.35 17.99
C ASN A 655 -9.95 1.43 16.96
N MET A 656 -9.50 0.18 16.86
CA MET A 656 -10.16 -0.95 16.17
C MET A 656 -11.45 -1.39 16.87
N GLY A 657 -11.71 -0.95 18.10
CA GLY A 657 -12.86 -1.39 18.91
C GLY A 657 -12.64 -2.75 19.58
N VAL A 658 -11.41 -3.25 19.60
CA VAL A 658 -11.03 -4.44 20.38
C VAL A 658 -11.17 -4.12 21.86
N ASN A 659 -11.87 -4.99 22.59
CA ASN A 659 -11.91 -4.95 24.05
C ASN A 659 -11.12 -6.10 24.70
N THR A 660 -10.75 -7.14 23.95
CA THR A 660 -10.02 -8.30 24.47
C THR A 660 -8.84 -8.67 23.56
N ILE A 661 -7.67 -8.92 24.14
CA ILE A 661 -6.58 -9.64 23.46
C ILE A 661 -6.42 -11.05 24.00
N ARG A 662 -5.87 -11.96 23.20
CA ARG A 662 -5.40 -13.28 23.65
C ARG A 662 -3.91 -13.45 23.39
N ILE A 663 -3.22 -14.02 24.38
CA ILE A 663 -1.81 -14.44 24.32
C ILE A 663 -1.72 -15.92 24.69
N TRP A 664 -0.79 -16.67 24.10
CA TRP A 664 -0.65 -18.12 24.33
C TRP A 664 0.14 -18.48 25.60
N GLY A 665 0.90 -17.54 26.17
CA GLY A 665 1.68 -17.75 27.39
C GLY A 665 2.18 -16.44 28.03
N PRO A 666 2.42 -16.42 29.35
CA PRO A 666 2.98 -15.26 30.04
C PRO A 666 4.51 -15.24 29.96
N ASP A 667 5.09 -14.11 29.53
CA ASP A 667 6.50 -13.77 29.74
C ASP A 667 6.66 -12.89 31.00
N ASP A 668 7.87 -12.38 31.25
CA ASP A 668 8.12 -11.48 32.39
C ASP A 668 7.61 -10.04 32.18
N ASN A 669 7.15 -9.70 30.97
CA ASN A 669 6.50 -8.43 30.62
C ASN A 669 4.96 -8.48 30.73
N THR A 670 4.35 -9.67 30.81
CA THR A 670 2.90 -9.87 31.06
C THR A 670 2.31 -8.95 32.15
N PRO A 671 2.99 -8.71 33.29
CA PRO A 671 2.54 -7.71 34.27
C PRO A 671 2.26 -6.34 33.66
N ALA A 672 3.19 -5.83 32.84
CA ALA A 672 3.06 -4.55 32.17
C ALA A 672 2.04 -4.59 31.03
N LEU A 673 1.95 -5.69 30.26
CA LEU A 673 0.90 -5.87 29.25
C LEU A 673 -0.50 -5.78 29.87
N LEU A 674 -0.73 -6.49 30.98
CA LEU A 674 -2.01 -6.47 31.71
C LEU A 674 -2.35 -5.07 32.25
N ASP A 675 -1.36 -4.38 32.82
CA ASP A 675 -1.56 -3.05 33.38
C ASP A 675 -1.81 -2.00 32.26
N ARG A 676 -1.08 -2.07 31.14
CA ARG A 676 -1.33 -1.23 29.94
C ARG A 676 -2.67 -1.56 29.25
N ALA A 677 -3.06 -2.83 29.18
CA ALA A 677 -4.36 -3.23 28.64
C ALA A 677 -5.49 -2.62 29.49
N ALA A 678 -5.39 -2.73 30.82
CA ALA A 678 -6.36 -2.14 31.75
C ALA A 678 -6.50 -0.62 31.59
N GLN A 679 -5.40 0.12 31.36
CA GLN A 679 -5.44 1.56 31.06
C GLN A 679 -6.24 1.88 29.80
N GLN A 680 -6.19 1.03 28.78
CA GLN A 680 -6.97 1.17 27.53
C GLN A 680 -8.38 0.57 27.61
N ASN A 681 -8.80 0.04 28.77
CA ASN A 681 -10.02 -0.74 28.97
C ASN A 681 -10.06 -2.05 28.16
N ILE A 682 -8.88 -2.55 27.76
CA ILE A 682 -8.68 -3.85 27.14
C ILE A 682 -8.46 -4.93 28.22
N LYS A 683 -8.92 -6.14 27.93
CA LYS A 683 -8.80 -7.33 28.76
C LYS A 683 -7.95 -8.40 28.08
N VAL A 684 -7.42 -9.35 28.84
CA VAL A 684 -6.49 -10.37 28.34
C VAL A 684 -6.99 -11.77 28.68
N VAL A 685 -7.23 -12.60 27.67
CA VAL A 685 -7.26 -14.06 27.80
C VAL A 685 -5.81 -14.51 27.94
N VAL A 686 -5.43 -14.99 29.12
CA VAL A 686 -4.05 -15.39 29.42
C VAL A 686 -3.93 -16.90 29.21
N GLY A 687 -3.31 -17.27 28.10
CA GLY A 687 -2.91 -18.64 27.80
C GLY A 687 -1.90 -19.18 28.81
N LEU A 688 -2.01 -20.47 29.10
CA LEU A 688 -1.19 -21.22 30.04
C LEU A 688 -0.72 -22.47 29.31
N TRP A 689 0.42 -22.35 28.62
CA TRP A 689 0.91 -23.36 27.69
C TRP A 689 1.10 -24.75 28.32
N LEU A 690 0.73 -25.79 27.56
CA LEU A 690 0.90 -27.19 27.94
C LEU A 690 1.55 -27.96 26.78
N ASN A 691 2.46 -28.87 27.09
CA ASN A 691 3.30 -29.56 26.10
C ASN A 691 2.49 -30.62 25.34
N HIS A 692 2.41 -30.48 24.02
CA HIS A 692 1.68 -31.38 23.12
C HIS A 692 2.17 -32.84 23.18
N GLY A 693 3.49 -33.06 23.33
CA GLY A 693 4.10 -34.40 23.32
C GLY A 693 4.15 -35.12 24.67
N ALA A 694 3.73 -34.47 25.76
CA ALA A 694 3.90 -35.00 27.12
C ALA A 694 3.02 -36.25 27.39
N ASP A 695 3.49 -37.12 28.29
CA ASP A 695 2.72 -38.29 28.72
C ASP A 695 1.74 -37.93 29.84
N TYR A 696 0.57 -37.40 29.48
CA TYR A 696 -0.48 -37.07 30.46
C TYR A 696 -1.06 -38.30 31.18
N VAL A 697 -0.79 -39.54 30.72
CA VAL A 697 -1.13 -40.74 31.49
C VAL A 697 -0.09 -40.91 32.60
N ASN A 698 1.17 -41.12 32.23
CA ASN A 698 2.21 -41.66 33.10
C ASN A 698 3.08 -40.59 33.78
N ASP A 699 3.38 -39.47 33.11
CA ASP A 699 4.33 -38.46 33.61
C ASP A 699 3.70 -37.58 34.68
N THR A 700 3.69 -38.12 35.89
CA THR A 700 3.22 -37.44 37.10
C THR A 700 4.20 -36.36 37.56
N ALA A 701 5.48 -36.42 37.16
CA ALA A 701 6.46 -35.39 37.50
C ALA A 701 6.20 -34.11 36.69
N TYR A 702 6.06 -34.21 35.37
CA TYR A 702 5.65 -33.09 34.51
C TYR A 702 4.32 -32.49 34.95
N LYS A 703 3.27 -33.32 35.12
CA LYS A 703 1.94 -32.87 35.56
C LYS A 703 1.99 -32.12 36.90
N THR A 704 2.80 -32.59 37.86
CA THR A 704 2.96 -31.90 39.16
C THR A 704 3.69 -30.58 39.01
N ALA A 705 4.79 -30.55 38.25
CA ALA A 705 5.61 -29.35 38.04
C ALA A 705 4.84 -28.25 37.29
N VAL A 706 4.24 -28.57 36.14
CA VAL A 706 3.55 -27.57 35.31
C VAL A 706 2.27 -27.04 35.98
N LYS A 707 1.55 -27.88 36.76
CA LYS A 707 0.41 -27.40 37.56
C LYS A 707 0.85 -26.44 38.67
N ALA A 708 1.99 -26.69 39.32
CA ALA A 708 2.56 -25.78 40.31
C ALA A 708 3.04 -24.46 39.68
N GLU A 709 3.67 -24.51 38.50
CA GLU A 709 4.08 -23.33 37.74
C GLU A 709 2.89 -22.47 37.30
N ILE A 710 1.85 -23.10 36.74
CA ILE A 710 0.61 -22.42 36.35
C ILE A 710 -0.02 -21.71 37.56
N VAL A 711 -0.15 -22.40 38.70
CA VAL A 711 -0.67 -21.80 39.93
C VAL A 711 0.23 -20.65 40.43
N ALA A 712 1.55 -20.73 40.26
CA ALA A 712 2.46 -19.63 40.59
C ALA A 712 2.27 -18.40 39.68
N ARG A 713 2.17 -18.60 38.35
CA ARG A 713 1.91 -17.54 37.37
C ARG A 713 0.53 -16.89 37.60
N VAL A 714 -0.52 -17.69 37.85
CA VAL A 714 -1.86 -17.17 38.24
C VAL A 714 -1.77 -16.34 39.51
N ASN A 715 -1.10 -16.81 40.57
CA ASN A 715 -0.95 -16.04 41.81
C ASN A 715 -0.21 -14.71 41.61
N ALA A 716 0.78 -14.64 40.70
CA ALA A 716 1.52 -13.42 40.38
C ALA A 716 0.72 -12.40 39.53
N LEU A 717 -0.28 -12.86 38.78
CA LEU A 717 -0.97 -12.07 37.75
C LEU A 717 -2.44 -11.72 38.08
N LYS A 718 -3.18 -12.59 38.79
CA LYS A 718 -4.62 -12.44 39.13
C LYS A 718 -5.04 -11.11 39.75
N GLY A 719 -4.11 -10.41 40.40
CA GLY A 719 -4.35 -9.14 41.09
C GLY A 719 -4.54 -7.92 40.17
N ARG A 720 -4.49 -8.09 38.84
CA ARG A 720 -4.57 -6.99 37.85
C ARG A 720 -5.92 -6.92 37.16
N GLN A 721 -6.41 -5.69 36.95
CA GLN A 721 -7.60 -5.41 36.14
C GLN A 721 -7.44 -5.86 34.67
N GLY A 722 -6.23 -6.11 34.17
CA GLY A 722 -6.03 -6.59 32.79
C GLY A 722 -6.59 -7.98 32.51
N VAL A 723 -6.71 -8.86 33.51
CA VAL A 723 -7.11 -10.27 33.30
C VAL A 723 -8.59 -10.36 32.89
N LEU A 724 -8.90 -11.28 31.97
CA LEU A 724 -10.26 -11.72 31.63
C LEU A 724 -10.54 -13.13 32.19
N MET A 725 -9.71 -14.09 31.78
CA MET A 725 -9.85 -15.51 32.06
C MET A 725 -8.52 -16.24 31.78
N TRP A 726 -8.41 -17.46 32.29
CA TRP A 726 -7.27 -18.35 32.12
C TRP A 726 -7.57 -19.41 31.05
N ASP A 727 -6.68 -19.59 30.08
CA ASP A 727 -6.85 -20.52 28.96
C ASP A 727 -5.79 -21.64 29.03
N VAL A 728 -6.21 -22.84 29.44
CA VAL A 728 -5.33 -23.94 29.83
C VAL A 728 -4.98 -24.84 28.64
N GLY A 729 -3.79 -24.64 28.08
CA GLY A 729 -3.31 -25.32 26.88
C GLY A 729 -3.94 -24.82 25.58
N ASN A 730 -3.29 -25.15 24.47
CA ASN A 730 -3.71 -24.80 23.12
C ASN A 730 -3.43 -25.99 22.19
N GLU A 731 -4.47 -26.59 21.61
CA GLU A 731 -4.39 -27.57 20.51
C GLU A 731 -3.68 -28.89 20.86
N VAL A 732 -3.68 -29.25 22.14
CA VAL A 732 -3.02 -30.45 22.67
C VAL A 732 -3.74 -31.74 22.25
N ILE A 733 -5.07 -31.73 22.11
CA ILE A 733 -5.86 -32.88 21.67
C ILE A 733 -5.70 -33.07 20.16
N LEU A 734 -5.55 -32.02 19.35
CA LEU A 734 -5.07 -32.14 17.96
C LEU A 734 -3.67 -32.77 17.93
N GLU A 735 -2.67 -32.04 18.43
CA GLU A 735 -1.25 -32.29 18.12
C GLU A 735 -0.70 -33.61 18.67
N MET A 736 -1.32 -34.20 19.70
CA MET A 736 -0.94 -35.53 20.22
C MET A 736 -0.78 -36.61 19.15
N GLN A 737 -1.53 -36.56 18.05
CA GLN A 737 -1.45 -37.56 16.98
C GLN A 737 -0.17 -37.42 16.11
N ASN A 738 0.46 -36.24 16.12
CA ASN A 738 1.64 -35.95 15.30
C ASN A 738 2.95 -36.49 15.93
N TYR A 739 2.90 -36.99 17.18
CA TYR A 739 4.04 -37.54 17.92
C TYR A 739 4.36 -39.02 17.62
N GLY A 740 3.85 -39.59 16.53
CA GLY A 740 4.17 -40.95 16.09
C GLY A 740 3.67 -42.06 17.04
N LEU A 741 2.67 -41.76 17.87
CA LEU A 741 2.10 -42.67 18.86
C LEU A 741 1.06 -43.60 18.23
N ALA A 742 0.89 -44.80 18.79
CA ALA A 742 -0.20 -45.69 18.41
C ALA A 742 -1.56 -45.08 18.77
N ALA A 743 -2.60 -45.34 17.97
CA ALA A 743 -3.89 -44.64 18.07
C ALA A 743 -4.62 -44.84 19.42
N ASP A 744 -4.45 -46.00 20.04
CA ASP A 744 -4.94 -46.32 21.39
C ASP A 744 -4.19 -45.53 22.48
N VAL A 745 -2.88 -45.32 22.30
CA VAL A 745 -2.06 -44.47 23.18
C VAL A 745 -2.42 -42.98 23.01
N VAL A 746 -2.71 -42.53 21.79
CA VAL A 746 -3.23 -41.17 21.54
C VAL A 746 -4.54 -40.96 22.28
N GLU A 747 -5.51 -41.88 22.11
CA GLU A 747 -6.83 -41.80 22.76
C GLU A 747 -6.72 -41.80 24.30
N ALA A 748 -5.89 -42.70 24.85
CA ALA A 748 -5.62 -42.73 26.28
C ALA A 748 -4.99 -41.42 26.80
N ARG A 749 -4.08 -40.80 26.03
CA ARG A 749 -3.49 -39.50 26.38
C ARG A 749 -4.48 -38.34 26.25
N ARG A 750 -5.36 -38.32 25.25
CA ARG A 750 -6.43 -37.30 25.12
C ARG A 750 -7.36 -37.31 26.33
N ILE A 751 -7.81 -38.50 26.74
CA ILE A 751 -8.62 -38.70 27.94
C ILE A 751 -7.86 -38.27 29.22
N ALA A 752 -6.57 -38.59 29.33
CA ALA A 752 -5.77 -38.23 30.51
C ALA A 752 -5.45 -36.72 30.56
N TYR A 753 -5.23 -36.08 29.42
CA TYR A 753 -5.06 -34.63 29.31
C TYR A 753 -6.32 -33.88 29.71
N ALA A 754 -7.51 -34.28 29.23
CA ALA A 754 -8.77 -33.65 29.64
C ALA A 754 -9.02 -33.73 31.16
N LYS A 755 -8.60 -34.82 31.81
CA LYS A 755 -8.61 -34.95 33.29
C LYS A 755 -7.59 -34.02 33.95
N PHE A 756 -6.39 -33.90 33.39
CA PHE A 756 -5.37 -32.99 33.92
C PHE A 756 -5.76 -31.50 33.76
N VAL A 757 -6.41 -31.13 32.66
CA VAL A 757 -7.04 -29.80 32.47
C VAL A 757 -8.04 -29.52 33.59
N ASN A 758 -8.82 -30.51 34.04
CA ASN A 758 -9.69 -30.36 35.20
C ASN A 758 -8.92 -30.10 36.50
N GLU A 759 -7.89 -30.90 36.79
CA GLU A 759 -7.03 -30.70 37.97
C GLU A 759 -6.37 -29.32 38.00
N VAL A 760 -6.01 -28.79 36.83
CA VAL A 760 -5.45 -27.44 36.68
C VAL A 760 -6.54 -26.39 36.89
N ALA A 761 -7.73 -26.54 36.29
CA ALA A 761 -8.84 -25.61 36.48
C ALA A 761 -9.29 -25.50 37.95
N GLU A 762 -9.43 -26.63 38.65
CA GLU A 762 -9.74 -26.66 40.09
C GLU A 762 -8.65 -25.96 40.93
N ALA A 763 -7.37 -26.16 40.59
CA ALA A 763 -6.26 -25.48 41.25
C ALA A 763 -6.20 -23.97 40.94
N ILE A 764 -6.59 -23.56 39.74
CA ILE A 764 -6.73 -22.15 39.36
C ILE A 764 -7.89 -21.49 40.11
N HIS A 765 -9.09 -22.09 40.16
CA HIS A 765 -10.22 -21.57 40.93
C HIS A 765 -9.89 -21.42 42.43
N ALA A 766 -9.13 -22.37 43.00
CA ALA A 766 -8.68 -22.31 44.39
C ALA A 766 -7.65 -21.17 44.63
N ALA A 767 -6.84 -20.83 43.64
CA ALA A 767 -5.89 -19.72 43.70
C ALA A 767 -6.55 -18.36 43.37
N ASP A 768 -7.47 -18.33 42.42
CA ASP A 768 -8.09 -17.15 41.83
C ASP A 768 -9.60 -17.40 41.61
N PRO A 769 -10.45 -17.12 42.61
CA PRO A 769 -11.90 -17.23 42.46
C PRO A 769 -12.49 -16.09 41.62
N ASN A 770 -11.71 -15.18 41.04
CA ASN A 770 -12.21 -13.98 40.38
C ASN A 770 -12.27 -14.08 38.85
N HIS A 771 -11.66 -15.08 38.21
CA HIS A 771 -11.63 -15.21 36.75
C HIS A 771 -12.01 -16.62 36.28
N PRO A 772 -12.77 -16.77 35.18
CA PRO A 772 -13.08 -18.05 34.57
C PRO A 772 -11.84 -18.83 34.09
N VAL A 773 -12.02 -20.14 33.91
CA VAL A 773 -11.06 -21.04 33.26
C VAL A 773 -11.68 -21.70 32.03
N THR A 774 -10.93 -21.71 30.93
CA THR A 774 -11.24 -22.42 29.67
C THR A 774 -10.04 -23.26 29.22
N SER A 775 -10.20 -24.02 28.13
CA SER A 775 -9.12 -24.78 27.47
C SER A 775 -9.41 -24.86 25.98
N THR A 776 -8.38 -24.66 25.16
CA THR A 776 -8.51 -24.39 23.72
C THR A 776 -7.95 -25.53 22.85
N ASP A 777 -8.67 -25.87 21.78
CA ASP A 777 -8.21 -26.83 20.77
C ASP A 777 -8.73 -26.48 19.37
N ALA A 778 -8.18 -27.11 18.33
CA ALA A 778 -8.31 -26.72 16.93
C ALA A 778 -9.65 -27.11 16.26
N TYR A 779 -10.53 -27.79 17.00
CA TYR A 779 -11.80 -28.30 16.49
C TYR A 779 -12.76 -28.69 17.62
N THR A 780 -14.06 -28.69 17.30
CA THR A 780 -15.18 -28.92 18.25
C THR A 780 -15.17 -30.28 18.94
N HIS A 781 -14.68 -31.33 18.28
CA HIS A 781 -14.61 -32.68 18.85
C HIS A 781 -13.67 -32.80 20.06
N ALA A 782 -12.73 -31.87 20.31
CA ALA A 782 -12.02 -31.79 21.59
C ALA A 782 -12.98 -31.69 22.80
N TRP A 783 -14.16 -31.07 22.61
CA TRP A 783 -15.17 -30.96 23.65
C TRP A 783 -15.79 -32.30 24.05
N THR A 784 -15.70 -33.38 23.24
CA THR A 784 -16.19 -34.72 23.66
C THR A 784 -15.34 -35.31 24.78
N TYR A 785 -14.10 -34.87 24.96
CA TYR A 785 -13.25 -35.22 26.10
C TYR A 785 -13.50 -34.28 27.28
N TYR A 786 -13.64 -32.97 27.06
CA TYR A 786 -13.89 -32.00 28.12
C TYR A 786 -15.26 -32.17 28.79
N LYS A 787 -16.33 -32.53 28.06
CA LYS A 787 -17.67 -32.72 28.62
C LYS A 787 -17.74 -33.77 29.75
N PRO A 788 -17.16 -34.98 29.62
CA PRO A 788 -17.13 -35.99 30.70
C PRO A 788 -15.92 -35.86 31.65
N HIS A 789 -14.86 -35.13 31.31
CA HIS A 789 -13.59 -35.16 32.08
C HIS A 789 -13.06 -33.80 32.57
N ALA A 790 -13.60 -32.68 32.07
CA ALA A 790 -13.30 -31.32 32.54
C ALA A 790 -14.56 -30.55 33.02
N PRO A 791 -15.31 -31.09 34.02
CA PRO A 791 -16.45 -30.38 34.60
C PRO A 791 -16.08 -29.02 35.20
N ALA A 792 -14.85 -28.78 35.65
CA ALA A 792 -14.41 -27.53 36.26
C ALA A 792 -14.21 -26.33 35.31
N LEU A 793 -14.17 -26.52 33.98
CA LEU A 793 -14.09 -25.38 33.05
C LEU A 793 -15.38 -24.53 33.10
N ASP A 794 -15.30 -23.21 33.15
CA ASP A 794 -16.49 -22.33 33.20
C ASP A 794 -17.20 -22.23 31.83
N LEU A 795 -16.44 -22.35 30.76
CA LEU A 795 -16.86 -22.30 29.36
C LEU A 795 -16.02 -23.25 28.50
N LEU A 796 -16.38 -23.38 27.23
CA LEU A 796 -15.58 -24.07 26.22
C LEU A 796 -14.87 -23.03 25.33
N ALA A 797 -13.69 -23.37 24.82
CA ALA A 797 -13.00 -22.62 23.77
C ALA A 797 -12.68 -23.53 22.58
N VAL A 798 -12.48 -22.91 21.42
CA VAL A 798 -12.15 -23.60 20.16
C VAL A 798 -11.48 -22.60 19.21
N ASN A 799 -10.43 -23.04 18.53
CA ASN A 799 -9.89 -22.38 17.36
C ASN A 799 -10.61 -22.93 16.12
N SER A 800 -11.08 -22.07 15.22
CA SER A 800 -11.76 -22.50 14.00
C SER A 800 -11.54 -21.44 12.92
N TYR A 801 -11.30 -21.90 11.69
CA TYR A 801 -11.04 -21.06 10.53
C TYR A 801 -12.02 -21.48 9.43
N GLY A 802 -12.32 -20.60 8.47
CA GLY A 802 -13.16 -20.91 7.31
C GLY A 802 -14.63 -21.24 7.60
N ALA A 803 -14.90 -22.41 8.20
CA ALA A 803 -16.21 -23.01 8.47
C ALA A 803 -16.74 -22.74 9.90
N ILE A 804 -16.70 -21.48 10.36
CA ILE A 804 -17.00 -21.05 11.75
C ILE A 804 -18.43 -21.42 12.22
N ASP A 805 -19.38 -21.55 11.30
CA ASP A 805 -20.77 -21.95 11.58
C ASP A 805 -20.90 -23.39 12.13
N THR A 806 -19.92 -24.25 11.81
CA THR A 806 -19.84 -25.62 12.34
C THR A 806 -19.78 -25.65 13.86
N VAL A 807 -19.14 -24.67 14.50
CA VAL A 807 -19.03 -24.56 15.95
C VAL A 807 -20.42 -24.49 16.62
N LYS A 808 -21.35 -23.74 16.04
CA LYS A 808 -22.75 -23.67 16.51
C LYS A 808 -23.48 -24.99 16.31
N ARG A 809 -23.34 -25.61 15.13
CA ARG A 809 -23.97 -26.89 14.79
C ARG A 809 -23.53 -27.99 15.74
N ASP A 810 -22.23 -28.09 15.99
CA ASP A 810 -21.63 -29.15 16.80
C ASP A 810 -21.91 -28.95 18.29
N TRP A 811 -22.01 -27.69 18.74
CA TRP A 811 -22.49 -27.37 20.10
C TRP A 811 -23.92 -27.89 20.34
N ILE A 812 -24.81 -27.72 19.36
CA ILE A 812 -26.19 -28.21 19.42
C ILE A 812 -26.21 -29.75 19.36
N ALA A 813 -25.49 -30.35 18.40
CA ALA A 813 -25.50 -31.79 18.15
C ALA A 813 -24.87 -32.60 19.30
N GLY A 814 -23.78 -32.12 19.90
CA GLY A 814 -23.17 -32.73 21.08
C GLY A 814 -23.92 -32.46 22.40
N GLY A 815 -24.97 -31.62 22.36
CA GLY A 815 -25.83 -31.32 23.51
C GLY A 815 -25.05 -30.76 24.70
N TYR A 816 -24.20 -29.76 24.48
CA TYR A 816 -23.38 -29.19 25.55
C TYR A 816 -24.20 -28.25 26.45
N THR A 817 -23.73 -28.08 27.69
CA THR A 817 -24.43 -27.34 28.76
C THR A 817 -23.56 -26.24 29.37
N LYS A 818 -22.59 -25.75 28.59
CA LYS A 818 -21.71 -24.61 28.89
C LYS A 818 -21.70 -23.69 27.66
N PRO A 819 -21.58 -22.36 27.83
CA PRO A 819 -21.36 -21.47 26.71
C PRO A 819 -19.94 -21.64 26.13
N TYR A 820 -19.64 -20.97 25.02
CA TYR A 820 -18.31 -20.99 24.41
C TYR A 820 -17.82 -19.62 23.94
N ILE A 821 -16.51 -19.54 23.69
CA ILE A 821 -15.88 -18.49 22.88
C ILE A 821 -15.13 -19.11 21.70
N LEU A 822 -14.95 -18.34 20.64
CA LEU A 822 -13.96 -18.63 19.60
C LEU A 822 -12.63 -18.01 20.05
N THR A 823 -11.55 -18.77 20.11
CA THR A 823 -10.24 -18.29 20.62
C THR A 823 -9.28 -17.90 19.53
N GLU A 824 -9.43 -18.46 18.33
CA GLU A 824 -8.78 -18.04 17.09
C GLU A 824 -9.81 -18.22 15.95
N GLY A 825 -9.90 -17.25 15.05
CA GLY A 825 -11.02 -17.09 14.12
C GLY A 825 -10.68 -16.26 12.89
N GLY A 826 -11.34 -16.49 11.76
CA GLY A 826 -11.18 -15.67 10.56
C GLY A 826 -11.31 -16.41 9.23
N PRO A 827 -10.63 -15.95 8.15
CA PRO A 827 -10.62 -16.61 6.86
C PRO A 827 -9.93 -17.98 6.90
N ALA A 828 -10.08 -18.74 5.81
CA ALA A 828 -9.59 -20.11 5.70
C ALA A 828 -8.06 -20.23 5.90
N GLY A 829 -7.64 -21.24 6.67
CA GLY A 829 -6.23 -21.61 6.86
C GLY A 829 -5.65 -22.36 5.65
N GLU A 830 -4.33 -22.56 5.62
CA GLU A 830 -3.67 -23.22 4.48
C GLU A 830 -4.02 -24.71 4.30
N TRP A 831 -4.56 -25.33 5.35
CA TRP A 831 -5.06 -26.71 5.37
C TRP A 831 -6.52 -26.83 4.91
N GLU A 832 -7.19 -25.72 4.58
CA GLU A 832 -8.62 -25.67 4.22
C GLU A 832 -8.87 -25.28 2.75
N VAL A 833 -7.83 -24.89 2.03
CA VAL A 833 -7.87 -24.43 0.64
C VAL A 833 -7.33 -25.51 -0.31
N PRO A 834 -7.75 -25.54 -1.59
CA PRO A 834 -7.13 -26.41 -2.59
C PRO A 834 -5.71 -25.94 -2.94
N ASP A 835 -4.91 -26.83 -3.52
CA ASP A 835 -3.65 -26.44 -4.16
C ASP A 835 -3.89 -25.66 -5.47
N ASP A 836 -3.00 -24.71 -5.76
CA ASP A 836 -2.96 -23.95 -7.01
C ASP A 836 -2.26 -24.70 -8.17
N VAL A 837 -2.09 -24.01 -9.30
CA VAL A 837 -1.49 -24.56 -10.54
C VAL A 837 -0.05 -25.11 -10.38
N ASN A 838 0.66 -24.77 -9.31
CA ASN A 838 2.00 -25.25 -9.00
C ASN A 838 2.02 -26.35 -7.92
N GLY A 839 0.89 -26.70 -7.32
CA GLY A 839 0.80 -27.74 -6.28
C GLY A 839 1.14 -27.22 -4.88
N VAL A 840 0.71 -26.00 -4.55
CA VAL A 840 0.82 -25.41 -3.20
C VAL A 840 -0.49 -24.70 -2.82
N PRO A 841 -0.86 -24.61 -1.52
CA PRO A 841 -2.14 -24.06 -1.08
C PRO A 841 -2.48 -22.68 -1.66
N ASP A 842 -3.60 -22.58 -2.38
CA ASP A 842 -4.07 -21.35 -3.01
C ASP A 842 -4.60 -20.38 -1.94
N GLU A 843 -3.81 -19.35 -1.66
CA GLU A 843 -4.07 -18.45 -0.54
C GLU A 843 -5.10 -17.38 -0.94
N PRO A 844 -6.23 -17.24 -0.21
CA PRO A 844 -7.32 -16.35 -0.59
C PRO A 844 -6.87 -14.90 -0.78
N THR A 845 -7.53 -14.18 -1.69
CA THR A 845 -7.24 -12.77 -1.96
C THR A 845 -7.44 -11.90 -0.72
N ASP A 846 -6.83 -10.70 -0.69
CA ASP A 846 -7.01 -9.77 0.44
C ASP A 846 -8.49 -9.35 0.62
N LEU A 847 -9.24 -9.36 -0.48
CA LEU A 847 -10.68 -9.08 -0.53
C LEU A 847 -11.53 -10.25 0.02
N GLU A 848 -11.13 -11.49 -0.22
CA GLU A 848 -11.76 -12.68 0.37
C GLU A 848 -11.42 -12.83 1.86
N LYS A 849 -10.19 -12.50 2.27
CA LYS A 849 -9.80 -12.44 3.68
C LYS A 849 -10.63 -11.42 4.46
N ARG A 850 -10.85 -10.23 3.89
CA ARG A 850 -11.79 -9.21 4.40
C ARG A 850 -13.21 -9.78 4.61
N ALA A 851 -13.70 -10.55 3.65
CA ALA A 851 -15.00 -11.22 3.76
C ALA A 851 -14.99 -12.32 4.84
N GLY A 852 -13.91 -13.09 4.97
CA GLY A 852 -13.76 -14.16 5.97
C GLY A 852 -13.81 -13.66 7.42
N TYR A 853 -13.17 -12.54 7.75
CA TYR A 853 -13.33 -11.91 9.07
C TYR A 853 -14.77 -11.44 9.33
N THR A 854 -15.42 -10.90 8.31
CA THR A 854 -16.83 -10.47 8.39
C THR A 854 -17.76 -11.69 8.57
N TYR A 855 -17.43 -12.83 7.95
CA TYR A 855 -18.14 -14.10 8.12
C TYR A 855 -17.96 -14.67 9.53
N SER A 856 -16.72 -14.75 10.01
CA SER A 856 -16.35 -15.27 11.34
C SER A 856 -17.15 -14.60 12.46
N TRP A 857 -17.08 -13.27 12.53
CA TRP A 857 -17.84 -12.51 13.52
C TRP A 857 -19.35 -12.73 13.41
N ASN A 858 -19.90 -12.74 12.20
CA ASN A 858 -21.33 -12.96 11.99
C ASN A 858 -21.79 -14.38 12.38
N ALA A 859 -20.97 -15.41 12.17
CA ALA A 859 -21.25 -16.77 12.60
C ALA A 859 -21.32 -16.87 14.14
N ILE A 860 -20.39 -16.22 14.84
CA ILE A 860 -20.35 -16.14 16.31
C ILE A 860 -21.53 -15.33 16.86
N LYS A 861 -21.83 -14.17 16.28
CA LYS A 861 -23.04 -13.38 16.59
C LYS A 861 -24.34 -14.12 16.28
N GLY A 862 -24.28 -15.14 15.41
CA GLY A 862 -25.38 -16.05 15.09
C GLY A 862 -25.79 -17.02 16.20
N HIS A 863 -25.10 -17.06 17.35
CA HIS A 863 -25.44 -17.91 18.50
C HIS A 863 -25.61 -17.13 19.83
N PRO A 864 -26.51 -16.13 19.88
CA PRO A 864 -26.69 -15.27 21.05
C PRO A 864 -27.10 -16.09 22.28
N GLY A 865 -26.57 -15.71 23.45
CA GLY A 865 -26.82 -16.42 24.71
C GLY A 865 -26.07 -17.75 24.86
N VAL A 866 -25.20 -18.12 23.91
CA VAL A 866 -24.35 -19.33 23.99
C VAL A 866 -22.90 -19.03 23.57
N ALA A 867 -22.71 -18.37 22.44
CA ALA A 867 -21.41 -17.77 22.10
C ALA A 867 -21.26 -16.44 22.85
N LEU A 868 -20.13 -16.26 23.56
CA LEU A 868 -19.85 -15.07 24.38
C LEU A 868 -18.93 -14.06 23.66
N GLY A 869 -18.55 -14.37 22.41
CA GLY A 869 -17.71 -13.57 21.53
C GLY A 869 -16.53 -14.36 20.96
N ALA A 870 -15.56 -13.63 20.40
CA ALA A 870 -14.40 -14.19 19.69
C ALA A 870 -13.11 -13.41 19.97
N THR A 871 -11.97 -14.09 19.96
CA THR A 871 -10.69 -13.49 19.58
C THR A 871 -10.31 -13.97 18.19
N GLU A 872 -10.44 -13.08 17.20
CA GLU A 872 -10.07 -13.37 15.80
C GLU A 872 -8.54 -13.48 15.66
N PHE A 873 -8.05 -14.03 14.55
CA PHE A 873 -6.64 -14.29 14.28
C PHE A 873 -6.23 -13.60 12.95
N HIS A 874 -5.30 -12.66 12.90
CA HIS A 874 -4.31 -12.25 13.91
C HIS A 874 -3.98 -10.75 13.87
N TYR A 875 -3.64 -10.15 15.01
CA TYR A 875 -2.91 -8.88 15.05
C TYR A 875 -1.41 -9.18 15.15
N GLY A 876 -0.78 -9.44 14.01
CA GLY A 876 0.58 -9.98 13.90
C GLY A 876 1.66 -8.98 13.48
N LEU A 877 2.91 -9.44 13.48
CA LEU A 877 4.07 -8.74 12.90
C LEU A 877 4.93 -9.67 12.03
N GLU A 878 5.00 -10.93 12.43
CA GLU A 878 5.60 -12.08 11.76
C GLU A 878 5.05 -12.38 10.36
N ASN A 879 5.74 -13.27 9.66
CA ASN A 879 5.36 -13.75 8.32
C ASN A 879 4.85 -15.20 8.37
N ASP A 880 3.93 -15.48 9.28
CA ASP A 880 3.45 -16.86 9.49
C ASP A 880 2.70 -17.45 8.30
N PHE A 881 2.80 -18.77 8.19
CA PHE A 881 2.42 -19.56 7.01
C PHE A 881 3.17 -19.21 5.71
N GLY A 882 4.28 -18.44 5.77
CA GLY A 882 5.15 -18.13 4.63
C GLY A 882 4.80 -16.83 3.92
N GLY A 883 4.31 -15.86 4.68
CA GLY A 883 3.76 -14.61 4.17
C GLY A 883 2.85 -14.01 5.23
N VAL A 884 1.74 -13.40 4.84
CA VAL A 884 0.85 -12.69 5.77
C VAL A 884 -0.53 -13.33 5.85
N TRP A 885 -0.62 -14.67 5.77
CA TRP A 885 -1.85 -15.38 5.42
C TRP A 885 -3.08 -14.93 6.24
N LEU A 886 -2.98 -14.97 7.57
CA LEU A 886 -4.08 -14.62 8.49
C LEU A 886 -3.83 -13.28 9.23
N ASN A 887 -2.97 -12.41 8.71
CA ASN A 887 -2.54 -11.21 9.44
C ASN A 887 -3.41 -9.98 9.10
N THR A 888 -4.15 -9.45 10.08
CA THR A 888 -4.89 -8.18 9.97
C THR A 888 -3.99 -6.94 10.07
N PHE A 889 -2.81 -7.12 10.67
CA PHE A 889 -1.73 -6.15 10.84
C PHE A 889 -0.41 -6.86 10.50
N THR A 890 0.55 -6.16 9.91
CA THR A 890 1.88 -6.71 9.58
C THR A 890 2.89 -5.57 9.41
N GLY A 891 4.12 -5.72 9.91
CA GLY A 891 5.22 -4.76 9.71
C GLY A 891 5.02 -3.32 10.22
N GLY A 892 3.87 -2.99 10.82
CA GLY A 892 3.46 -1.63 11.16
C GLY A 892 2.21 -1.13 10.40
N TRP A 893 1.71 -1.92 9.43
CA TRP A 893 0.64 -1.56 8.51
C TRP A 893 -0.64 -2.35 8.76
N ARG A 894 -1.79 -1.68 8.67
CA ARG A 894 -3.12 -2.30 8.76
C ARG A 894 -3.56 -2.86 7.41
N ARG A 895 -4.29 -3.97 7.40
CA ARG A 895 -4.82 -4.61 6.19
C ARG A 895 -6.34 -4.62 6.17
N LEU A 896 -6.94 -4.97 5.03
CA LEU A 896 -8.40 -4.99 4.86
C LEU A 896 -9.16 -5.76 5.97
N GLY A 897 -8.56 -6.83 6.53
CA GLY A 897 -9.10 -7.55 7.69
C GLY A 897 -9.24 -6.70 8.97
N TYR A 898 -8.30 -5.81 9.27
CA TYR A 898 -8.41 -4.86 10.39
C TYR A 898 -9.64 -3.97 10.22
N HIS A 899 -9.87 -3.46 9.01
CA HIS A 899 -10.95 -2.51 8.73
C HIS A 899 -12.32 -3.20 8.76
N ALA A 900 -12.41 -4.47 8.32
CA ALA A 900 -13.59 -5.30 8.51
C ALA A 900 -13.93 -5.52 9.99
N LEU A 901 -12.96 -5.95 10.80
CA LEU A 901 -13.19 -6.16 12.24
C LEU A 901 -13.50 -4.85 12.97
N ARG A 902 -12.88 -3.72 12.59
CA ARG A 902 -13.23 -2.42 13.14
C ARG A 902 -14.67 -2.02 12.82
N GLN A 903 -15.12 -2.21 11.58
CA GLN A 903 -16.52 -1.98 11.20
C GLN A 903 -17.48 -2.92 11.95
N ALA A 904 -17.08 -4.17 12.19
CA ALA A 904 -17.87 -5.17 12.92
C ALA A 904 -17.97 -4.88 14.44
N TYR A 905 -16.89 -4.39 15.05
CA TYR A 905 -16.80 -4.15 16.50
C TYR A 905 -17.35 -2.78 16.91
N THR A 906 -17.14 -1.74 16.10
CA THR A 906 -17.55 -0.36 16.39
C THR A 906 -18.84 0.08 15.69
N GLY A 907 -19.23 -0.59 14.61
CA GLY A 907 -20.27 -0.11 13.69
C GLY A 907 -19.83 1.04 12.79
N GLN A 908 -18.57 1.49 12.85
CA GLN A 908 -18.05 2.64 12.11
C GLN A 908 -17.02 2.23 11.05
N ALA A 909 -17.16 2.77 9.84
CA ALA A 909 -16.16 2.65 8.80
C ALA A 909 -14.88 3.43 9.18
N SER A 910 -13.74 3.06 8.59
CA SER A 910 -12.52 3.86 8.71
C SER A 910 -12.54 5.00 7.68
N ALA A 911 -12.04 6.18 8.05
CA ALA A 911 -11.97 7.33 7.14
C ALA A 911 -10.94 7.15 6.01
N ASN A 912 -10.01 6.23 6.19
CA ASN A 912 -9.02 5.80 5.21
C ASN A 912 -8.83 4.26 5.34
N THR A 913 -8.53 3.59 4.23
CA THR A 913 -8.60 2.14 4.04
C THR A 913 -7.57 1.69 3.00
N PRO A 914 -6.90 0.54 3.18
CA PRO A 914 -5.83 0.11 2.29
C PRO A 914 -6.25 -0.08 0.82
N PRO A 915 -5.31 0.02 -0.15
CA PRO A 915 -5.59 -0.16 -1.56
C PRO A 915 -6.18 -1.54 -1.87
N GLU A 916 -7.29 -1.57 -2.62
CA GLU A 916 -7.93 -2.82 -3.01
C GLU A 916 -7.27 -3.39 -4.28
N ILE A 917 -6.58 -4.52 -4.14
CA ILE A 917 -6.06 -5.31 -5.26
C ILE A 917 -7.19 -6.21 -5.76
N THR A 918 -7.76 -5.87 -6.93
CA THR A 918 -8.92 -6.56 -7.52
C THR A 918 -8.54 -7.70 -8.48
N ALA A 919 -7.30 -7.70 -8.98
CA ALA A 919 -6.73 -8.80 -9.76
C ALA A 919 -5.20 -8.79 -9.70
N MET A 920 -4.60 -9.98 -9.73
CA MET A 920 -3.15 -10.18 -9.86
C MET A 920 -2.88 -11.40 -10.76
N THR A 921 -1.94 -11.24 -11.70
CA THR A 921 -1.51 -12.30 -12.65
C THR A 921 0.01 -12.42 -12.69
N VAL A 922 0.51 -13.63 -12.92
CA VAL A 922 1.94 -13.93 -13.09
C VAL A 922 2.15 -14.63 -14.43
N SER A 923 3.19 -14.26 -15.19
CA SER A 923 3.45 -14.83 -16.51
C SER A 923 4.95 -14.83 -16.88
N PRO A 924 5.56 -16.00 -17.21
CA PRO A 924 5.02 -17.35 -17.03
C PRO A 924 4.86 -17.69 -15.55
N GLN A 925 3.93 -18.59 -15.20
CA GLN A 925 3.68 -18.98 -13.80
C GLN A 925 4.29 -20.34 -13.43
N THR A 926 4.26 -21.31 -14.34
CA THR A 926 4.63 -22.72 -14.06
C THR A 926 6.04 -23.12 -14.53
N ALA A 927 6.72 -22.23 -15.25
CA ALA A 927 8.07 -22.44 -15.78
C ALA A 927 8.80 -21.10 -15.92
N VAL A 928 9.28 -20.56 -14.80
CA VAL A 928 10.13 -19.36 -14.76
C VAL A 928 11.60 -19.79 -14.76
N PRO A 929 12.44 -19.41 -15.75
CA PRO A 929 13.86 -19.74 -15.73
C PRO A 929 14.57 -19.15 -14.50
N ALA A 930 15.37 -19.98 -13.81
CA ALA A 930 16.23 -19.58 -12.71
C ALA A 930 17.12 -18.39 -13.10
N GLY A 931 17.09 -17.31 -12.29
CA GLY A 931 17.80 -16.07 -12.58
C GLY A 931 17.30 -15.26 -13.79
N GLY A 932 16.30 -15.75 -14.52
CA GLY A 932 15.63 -15.07 -15.62
C GLY A 932 14.58 -14.07 -15.14
N THR A 933 13.57 -13.78 -15.96
CA THR A 933 12.50 -12.83 -15.62
C THR A 933 11.10 -13.39 -15.83
N PHE A 934 10.16 -12.83 -15.06
CA PHE A 934 8.72 -13.03 -15.23
C PHE A 934 7.98 -11.70 -15.05
N THR A 935 6.73 -11.63 -15.51
CA THR A 935 5.87 -10.46 -15.40
C THR A 935 4.83 -10.67 -14.31
N VAL A 936 4.63 -9.65 -13.47
CA VAL A 936 3.46 -9.52 -12.59
C VAL A 936 2.60 -8.36 -13.08
N ASN A 937 1.30 -8.55 -13.25
CA ASN A 937 0.36 -7.45 -13.51
C ASN A 937 -0.67 -7.35 -12.38
N VAL A 938 -0.97 -6.12 -11.96
CA VAL A 938 -1.81 -5.84 -10.78
C VAL A 938 -2.91 -4.82 -11.14
N ALA A 939 -4.14 -5.08 -10.69
CA ALA A 939 -5.25 -4.14 -10.76
C ALA A 939 -5.59 -3.61 -9.36
N ALA A 940 -4.80 -2.65 -8.87
CA ALA A 940 -5.01 -2.01 -7.58
C ALA A 940 -5.64 -0.62 -7.71
N THR A 941 -6.53 -0.28 -6.80
CA THR A 941 -7.12 1.06 -6.64
C THR A 941 -7.20 1.45 -5.18
N ASP A 942 -6.77 2.66 -4.86
CA ASP A 942 -6.92 3.22 -3.52
C ASP A 942 -8.33 3.82 -3.34
N PRO A 943 -9.10 3.45 -2.30
CA PRO A 943 -10.47 3.95 -2.12
C PRO A 943 -10.59 5.43 -1.73
N GLN A 944 -9.49 6.11 -1.38
CA GLN A 944 -9.43 7.55 -1.09
C GLN A 944 -8.73 8.36 -2.21
N GLY A 945 -8.00 7.71 -3.11
CA GLY A 945 -7.22 8.33 -4.19
C GLY A 945 -5.75 8.61 -3.82
N ASP A 946 -5.24 7.96 -2.78
CA ASP A 946 -3.88 8.16 -2.27
C ASP A 946 -2.77 7.68 -3.23
N LEU A 947 -1.52 7.94 -2.86
CA LEU A 947 -0.36 7.51 -3.65
C LEU A 947 -0.03 6.04 -3.34
N ILE A 948 -0.53 5.12 -4.16
CA ILE A 948 -0.10 3.72 -4.10
C ILE A 948 1.39 3.63 -4.43
N ARG A 949 2.21 3.22 -3.46
CA ARG A 949 3.60 2.78 -3.68
C ARG A 949 3.67 1.25 -3.56
N TYR A 950 4.48 0.61 -4.39
CA TYR A 950 4.56 -0.86 -4.45
C TYR A 950 5.90 -1.42 -3.96
N ASN A 951 5.86 -2.62 -3.39
CA ASN A 951 7.03 -3.47 -3.19
C ASN A 951 6.69 -4.92 -3.56
N LEU A 952 7.66 -5.66 -4.10
CA LEU A 952 7.51 -7.09 -4.43
C LEU A 952 8.49 -7.91 -3.59
N MET A 953 7.96 -8.94 -2.94
CA MET A 953 8.72 -9.87 -2.10
C MET A 953 8.34 -11.32 -2.43
N ALA A 954 9.17 -12.28 -2.06
CA ALA A 954 8.89 -13.71 -2.23
C ALA A 954 9.14 -14.55 -0.98
N SER A 955 8.44 -15.68 -0.89
CA SER A 955 8.62 -16.74 0.10
C SER A 955 9.22 -18.01 -0.54
N ASP A 956 10.18 -18.62 0.15
CA ASP A 956 10.76 -19.93 -0.15
C ASP A 956 10.16 -21.09 0.66
N LYS A 957 9.04 -20.88 1.38
CA LYS A 957 8.43 -21.88 2.28
C LYS A 957 8.29 -23.26 1.66
N HIS A 958 7.79 -23.35 0.42
CA HIS A 958 7.54 -24.62 -0.27
C HIS A 958 8.81 -25.28 -0.85
N ILE A 959 9.99 -24.79 -0.44
CA ILE A 959 11.32 -25.28 -0.83
C ILE A 959 12.18 -25.53 0.42
N THR A 960 12.12 -24.66 1.43
CA THR A 960 13.00 -24.68 2.62
C THR A 960 12.27 -24.79 3.95
N GLY A 961 10.94 -24.62 3.98
CA GLY A 961 10.16 -24.44 5.22
C GLY A 961 10.31 -23.06 5.88
N ASN A 962 11.11 -22.15 5.32
CA ASN A 962 11.28 -20.80 5.82
C ASN A 962 9.96 -20.00 5.81
N ARG A 963 9.72 -19.21 6.86
CA ARG A 963 8.56 -18.32 6.96
C ARG A 963 8.85 -16.89 6.47
N GLY A 964 10.11 -16.48 6.42
CA GLY A 964 10.50 -15.13 6.03
C GLY A 964 10.18 -14.76 4.58
N LEU A 965 9.92 -13.48 4.34
CA LEU A 965 9.84 -12.89 3.00
C LEU A 965 11.16 -12.21 2.64
N ARG A 966 11.53 -12.22 1.35
CA ARG A 966 12.72 -11.55 0.82
C ARG A 966 12.41 -10.65 -0.37
N HIS A 967 13.08 -9.51 -0.46
CA HIS A 967 12.84 -8.54 -1.54
C HIS A 967 13.25 -9.10 -2.91
N LEU A 968 12.39 -8.89 -3.91
CA LEU A 968 12.69 -9.20 -5.30
C LEU A 968 13.30 -7.98 -6.00
N THR A 969 14.13 -8.18 -7.01
CA THR A 969 14.58 -7.12 -7.91
C THR A 969 13.60 -7.04 -9.08
N PHE A 970 13.05 -5.85 -9.35
CA PHE A 970 12.07 -5.63 -10.40
C PHE A 970 12.22 -4.25 -11.03
N THR A 971 11.73 -4.10 -12.26
CA THR A 971 11.40 -2.80 -12.86
C THR A 971 9.89 -2.63 -12.92
N GLN A 972 9.40 -1.40 -12.85
CA GLN A 972 7.96 -1.07 -12.80
C GLN A 972 7.57 -0.20 -14.00
N ASN A 973 6.43 -0.50 -14.61
CA ASN A 973 5.77 0.31 -15.63
C ASN A 973 4.26 0.38 -15.31
N GLY A 974 3.82 1.48 -14.67
CA GLY A 974 2.47 1.56 -14.10
C GLY A 974 2.26 0.48 -13.04
N ASN A 975 1.27 -0.40 -13.24
CA ASN A 975 1.00 -1.56 -12.38
C ASN A 975 1.53 -2.89 -12.96
N GLN A 976 2.42 -2.85 -13.95
CA GLN A 976 3.15 -4.00 -14.46
C GLN A 976 4.57 -4.00 -13.90
N PHE A 977 5.04 -5.17 -13.49
CA PHE A 977 6.38 -5.37 -12.92
C PHE A 977 7.11 -6.46 -13.71
N THR A 978 8.31 -6.18 -14.20
CA THR A 978 9.22 -7.19 -14.74
C THR A 978 10.19 -7.57 -13.62
N VAL A 979 10.09 -8.81 -13.15
CA VAL A 979 10.70 -9.29 -11.92
C VAL A 979 11.82 -10.28 -12.25
N ARG A 980 13.00 -10.14 -11.64
CA ARG A 980 14.04 -11.17 -11.72
C ARG A 980 13.69 -12.33 -10.80
N ALA A 981 13.67 -13.53 -11.36
CA ALA A 981 13.47 -14.77 -10.61
C ALA A 981 14.67 -15.08 -9.70
N PRO A 982 14.46 -15.68 -8.53
CA PRO A 982 15.51 -16.38 -7.80
C PRO A 982 16.18 -17.46 -8.67
N GLU A 983 17.39 -17.86 -8.30
CA GLU A 983 18.13 -18.95 -8.96
C GLU A 983 17.88 -20.32 -8.30
N GLN A 984 17.34 -20.33 -7.08
CA GLN A 984 16.95 -21.52 -6.34
C GLN A 984 15.66 -22.12 -6.94
N LEU A 985 15.74 -23.38 -7.40
CA LEU A 985 14.64 -24.13 -8.01
C LEU A 985 13.52 -24.43 -7.01
N GLY A 986 12.28 -24.57 -7.51
CA GLY A 986 11.12 -24.99 -6.73
C GLY A 986 9.92 -24.07 -6.87
N VAL A 987 8.93 -24.22 -5.98
CA VAL A 987 7.71 -23.38 -5.98
C VAL A 987 7.87 -22.23 -4.99
N TRP A 988 7.69 -21.02 -5.50
CA TRP A 988 7.74 -19.75 -4.79
C TRP A 988 6.33 -19.18 -4.64
N LYS A 989 6.13 -18.29 -3.67
CA LYS A 989 5.04 -17.29 -3.74
C LYS A 989 5.62 -15.90 -3.88
N VAL A 990 5.12 -15.10 -4.83
CA VAL A 990 5.36 -13.66 -4.92
C VAL A 990 4.20 -12.92 -4.26
N TYR A 991 4.52 -11.96 -3.39
CA TYR A 991 3.59 -11.05 -2.75
C TYR A 991 3.82 -9.64 -3.28
N VAL A 992 2.73 -8.97 -3.68
CA VAL A 992 2.69 -7.54 -4.00
C VAL A 992 2.15 -6.81 -2.79
N TYR A 993 2.93 -5.88 -2.24
CA TYR A 993 2.51 -4.95 -1.20
C TYR A 993 2.18 -3.61 -1.85
N ALA A 994 0.97 -3.08 -1.61
CA ALA A 994 0.49 -1.80 -2.11
C ALA A 994 0.17 -0.87 -0.92
N PHE A 995 1.04 0.11 -0.68
CA PHE A 995 0.98 1.03 0.48
C PHE A 995 0.27 2.34 0.12
N ASP A 996 -0.57 2.86 1.01
CA ASP A 996 -1.31 4.13 0.85
C ASP A 996 -0.55 5.40 1.31
N GLY A 997 0.44 5.23 2.21
CA GLY A 997 1.10 6.33 2.91
C GLY A 997 0.34 6.89 4.12
N HIS A 998 -0.82 6.34 4.48
CA HIS A 998 -1.65 6.67 5.64
C HIS A 998 -1.59 5.63 6.78
N GLY A 999 -0.92 4.51 6.56
CA GLY A 999 -0.67 3.49 7.59
C GLY A 999 -1.26 2.12 7.27
N ASN A 1000 -1.75 1.90 6.04
CA ASN A 1000 -2.38 0.66 5.64
C ASN A 1000 -1.72 0.10 4.35
N VAL A 1001 -1.91 -1.19 4.12
CA VAL A 1001 -1.36 -1.91 2.97
C VAL A 1001 -2.38 -2.93 2.44
N GLY A 1002 -2.54 -2.99 1.12
CA GLY A 1002 -3.20 -4.10 0.42
C GLY A 1002 -2.15 -5.12 -0.01
N ILE A 1003 -2.37 -6.41 0.25
CA ILE A 1003 -1.39 -7.46 -0.06
C ILE A 1003 -2.03 -8.64 -0.78
N GLU A 1004 -1.58 -8.89 -2.00
CA GLU A 1004 -2.03 -9.98 -2.86
C GLU A 1004 -0.86 -10.90 -3.26
N GLN A 1005 -1.13 -12.18 -3.48
CA GLN A 1005 -0.11 -13.21 -3.69
C GLN A 1005 -0.38 -14.05 -4.93
N ARG A 1006 0.65 -14.62 -5.58
CA ARG A 1006 0.49 -15.78 -6.48
C ARG A 1006 1.71 -16.67 -6.40
N SER A 1007 1.56 -17.99 -6.57
CA SER A 1007 2.72 -18.87 -6.74
C SER A 1007 3.40 -18.69 -8.10
N PHE A 1008 4.69 -19.00 -8.17
CA PHE A 1008 5.42 -19.23 -9.41
C PHE A 1008 6.47 -20.33 -9.24
N LYS A 1009 6.71 -21.14 -10.27
CA LYS A 1009 7.69 -22.23 -10.22
C LYS A 1009 8.96 -21.85 -10.96
N VAL A 1010 10.06 -21.80 -10.22
CA VAL A 1010 11.41 -21.63 -10.78
C VAL A 1010 11.92 -22.99 -11.25
N VAL A 1011 12.33 -23.03 -12.52
CA VAL A 1011 12.85 -24.21 -13.24
C VAL A 1011 14.26 -23.93 -13.78
N PRO A 1012 15.06 -24.97 -14.09
CA PRO A 1012 16.37 -24.79 -14.70
C PRO A 1012 16.33 -23.89 -15.95
N PRO A 1013 17.39 -23.08 -16.19
CA PRO A 1013 17.43 -22.18 -17.33
C PRO A 1013 17.46 -22.98 -18.63
N THR A 1014 16.62 -22.60 -19.61
CA THR A 1014 16.59 -23.26 -20.92
C THR A 1014 17.72 -22.75 -21.79
N ILE A 1015 18.80 -23.53 -21.88
CA ILE A 1015 19.97 -23.19 -22.69
C ILE A 1015 19.76 -23.63 -24.15
N PRO A 1016 19.92 -22.74 -25.15
CA PRO A 1016 19.86 -23.10 -26.56
C PRO A 1016 20.98 -24.06 -26.98
N GLY A 1017 20.70 -24.92 -27.97
CA GLY A 1017 21.67 -25.84 -28.55
C GLY A 1017 21.61 -27.25 -27.98
N THR A 1018 22.65 -28.04 -28.24
CA THR A 1018 22.79 -29.43 -27.80
C THR A 1018 23.77 -29.53 -26.63
N ASN A 1019 23.32 -30.08 -25.49
CA ASN A 1019 24.21 -30.44 -24.38
C ASN A 1019 25.04 -31.68 -24.77
N LEU A 1020 26.32 -31.47 -25.08
CA LEU A 1020 27.29 -32.49 -25.48
C LEU A 1020 27.76 -33.35 -24.29
N ALA A 1021 27.67 -32.82 -23.08
CA ALA A 1021 28.05 -33.48 -21.83
C ALA A 1021 26.99 -34.46 -21.32
N ARG A 1022 25.72 -34.33 -21.75
CA ARG A 1022 24.63 -35.14 -21.22
C ARG A 1022 24.84 -36.65 -21.44
N GLY A 1023 24.78 -37.43 -20.37
CA GLY A 1023 24.98 -38.88 -20.36
C GLY A 1023 26.41 -39.34 -20.66
N ARG A 1024 27.40 -38.44 -20.57
CA ARG A 1024 28.82 -38.76 -20.81
C ARG A 1024 29.54 -39.30 -19.57
N THR A 1025 30.71 -39.87 -19.79
CA THR A 1025 31.61 -40.27 -18.71
C THR A 1025 32.17 -39.03 -18.03
N ALA A 1026 31.76 -38.79 -16.78
CA ALA A 1026 32.34 -37.78 -15.90
C ALA A 1026 33.29 -38.41 -14.86
N THR A 1027 34.34 -37.68 -14.51
CA THR A 1027 35.28 -38.04 -13.42
C THR A 1027 35.62 -36.80 -12.61
N ALA A 1028 36.00 -36.99 -11.35
CA ALA A 1028 36.35 -35.91 -10.43
C ALA A 1028 37.62 -36.25 -9.63
N SER A 1029 38.23 -35.24 -9.02
CA SER A 1029 39.32 -35.43 -8.05
C SER A 1029 38.90 -36.24 -6.83
N THR A 1030 37.67 -35.99 -6.37
CA THR A 1030 37.07 -36.49 -5.13
C THR A 1030 35.55 -36.46 -5.27
N TYR A 1031 34.85 -37.26 -4.46
CA TYR A 1031 33.41 -37.17 -4.29
C TYR A 1031 33.04 -37.70 -2.90
N GLN A 1032 31.95 -37.20 -2.31
CA GLN A 1032 31.47 -37.64 -1.00
C GLN A 1032 30.87 -39.06 -1.13
N PRO A 1033 31.39 -40.07 -0.39
CA PRO A 1033 30.95 -41.46 -0.52
C PRO A 1033 29.60 -41.75 0.16
N THR A 1034 29.07 -40.80 0.91
CA THR A 1034 27.77 -40.86 1.59
C THR A 1034 27.04 -39.52 1.46
N GLY A 1035 25.72 -39.52 1.59
CA GLY A 1035 24.86 -38.37 1.39
C GLY A 1035 23.39 -38.78 1.41
N THR A 1036 22.47 -37.81 1.34
CA THR A 1036 21.01 -38.02 1.53
C THR A 1036 20.42 -39.08 0.59
N ASN A 1037 20.98 -39.22 -0.61
CA ASN A 1037 20.59 -40.23 -1.62
C ASN A 1037 21.77 -41.18 -1.99
N GLY A 1038 22.70 -41.43 -1.06
CA GLY A 1038 23.90 -42.25 -1.29
C GLY A 1038 25.13 -41.44 -1.76
N PRO A 1039 26.12 -42.05 -2.43
CA PRO A 1039 27.35 -41.36 -2.85
C PRO A 1039 27.04 -40.28 -3.90
N GLN A 1040 27.69 -39.11 -3.79
CA GLN A 1040 27.41 -37.93 -4.62
C GLN A 1040 28.28 -37.94 -5.89
N LEU A 1041 27.99 -38.87 -6.80
CA LEU A 1041 28.88 -39.30 -7.89
C LEU A 1041 29.12 -38.23 -8.98
N PRO A 1042 30.29 -38.22 -9.64
CA PRO A 1042 30.58 -37.31 -10.77
C PRO A 1042 29.57 -37.38 -11.93
N ALA A 1043 28.98 -38.55 -12.18
CA ALA A 1043 28.00 -38.76 -13.25
C ALA A 1043 26.68 -38.01 -13.01
N TYR A 1044 26.34 -37.72 -11.75
CA TYR A 1044 25.11 -37.03 -11.37
C TYR A 1044 25.11 -35.52 -11.70
N ALA A 1045 26.24 -34.97 -12.13
CA ALA A 1045 26.30 -33.61 -12.65
C ALA A 1045 26.21 -33.57 -14.19
N VAL A 1046 25.90 -34.69 -14.86
CA VAL A 1046 25.80 -34.75 -16.33
C VAL A 1046 24.66 -35.65 -16.85
N ASP A 1047 23.74 -36.12 -16.00
CA ASP A 1047 22.54 -36.85 -16.46
C ASP A 1047 21.37 -35.90 -16.82
N GLY A 1048 21.39 -34.67 -16.32
CA GLY A 1048 20.35 -33.67 -16.47
C GLY A 1048 19.13 -33.93 -15.59
N ASP A 1049 19.30 -34.57 -14.43
CA ASP A 1049 18.32 -34.62 -13.34
C ASP A 1049 18.78 -33.74 -12.16
N TYR A 1050 18.11 -32.62 -11.97
CA TYR A 1050 18.38 -31.65 -10.90
C TYR A 1050 17.95 -32.15 -9.49
N GLY A 1051 17.48 -33.40 -9.36
CA GLY A 1051 17.36 -34.10 -8.08
C GLY A 1051 18.65 -34.81 -7.63
N THR A 1052 19.66 -34.91 -8.51
CA THR A 1052 20.94 -35.59 -8.27
C THR A 1052 22.13 -34.65 -8.49
N ARG A 1053 23.24 -34.87 -7.78
CA ARG A 1053 24.42 -33.98 -7.81
C ARG A 1053 25.75 -34.71 -7.62
N TRP A 1054 26.79 -34.15 -8.22
CA TRP A 1054 28.15 -34.36 -7.71
C TRP A 1054 28.39 -33.49 -6.48
N ALA A 1055 29.10 -33.99 -5.48
CA ALA A 1055 29.61 -33.19 -4.36
C ALA A 1055 31.02 -33.65 -3.98
N SER A 1056 31.97 -32.72 -3.90
CA SER A 1056 33.38 -32.98 -3.60
C SER A 1056 33.63 -33.14 -2.10
N GLU A 1057 34.78 -33.76 -1.77
CA GLU A 1057 35.40 -33.58 -0.46
C GLU A 1057 35.76 -32.10 -0.21
N TRP A 1058 35.91 -31.70 1.05
CA TRP A 1058 35.93 -30.29 1.47
C TRP A 1058 37.30 -29.62 1.26
N VAL A 1059 37.76 -29.55 0.00
CA VAL A 1059 39.06 -29.00 -0.40
C VAL A 1059 38.95 -28.07 -1.60
N ASP A 1060 39.65 -26.93 -1.55
CA ASP A 1060 39.61 -25.89 -2.59
C ASP A 1060 40.27 -26.30 -3.92
N THR A 1061 40.96 -27.45 -3.95
CA THR A 1061 41.63 -28.00 -5.14
C THR A 1061 40.78 -29.03 -5.91
N ALA A 1062 39.52 -29.23 -5.51
CA ALA A 1062 38.67 -30.22 -6.15
C ALA A 1062 38.15 -29.79 -7.54
N TRP A 1063 37.99 -30.76 -8.44
CA TRP A 1063 37.57 -30.56 -9.82
C TRP A 1063 36.65 -31.68 -10.32
N LEU A 1064 35.84 -31.35 -11.33
CA LEU A 1064 34.95 -32.25 -12.07
C LEU A 1064 35.20 -32.06 -13.57
N GLN A 1065 35.35 -33.16 -14.31
CA GLN A 1065 35.51 -33.14 -15.78
C GLN A 1065 34.58 -34.13 -16.48
N VAL A 1066 34.28 -33.85 -17.74
CA VAL A 1066 33.47 -34.69 -18.63
C VAL A 1066 34.24 -35.03 -19.92
N ASP A 1067 34.14 -36.28 -20.38
CA ASP A 1067 34.66 -36.75 -21.66
C ASP A 1067 33.54 -36.73 -22.74
N LEU A 1068 33.64 -35.79 -23.68
CA LEU A 1068 32.69 -35.66 -24.80
C LEU A 1068 32.82 -36.79 -25.84
N GLY A 1069 33.75 -37.74 -25.63
CA GLY A 1069 34.02 -38.93 -26.46
C GLY A 1069 34.87 -38.68 -27.69
N SER A 1070 34.96 -37.41 -28.13
CA SER A 1070 35.79 -36.93 -29.24
C SER A 1070 36.06 -35.45 -29.05
N VAL A 1071 37.03 -34.88 -29.77
CA VAL A 1071 37.20 -33.42 -29.82
C VAL A 1071 35.94 -32.80 -30.42
N GLN A 1072 35.31 -31.89 -29.69
CA GLN A 1072 34.12 -31.14 -30.10
C GLN A 1072 34.38 -29.64 -29.91
N SER A 1073 33.77 -28.82 -30.76
CA SER A 1073 33.60 -27.39 -30.50
C SER A 1073 32.30 -27.13 -29.73
N PHE A 1074 32.34 -26.15 -28.83
CA PHE A 1074 31.21 -25.68 -28.03
C PHE A 1074 31.32 -24.17 -27.83
N ASP A 1075 30.19 -23.49 -27.61
CA ASP A 1075 30.09 -22.04 -27.47
C ASP A 1075 29.50 -21.57 -26.13
N ARG A 1076 29.09 -22.50 -25.26
CA ARG A 1076 28.51 -22.21 -23.95
C ARG A 1076 28.70 -23.34 -22.94
N VAL A 1077 28.75 -22.99 -21.65
CA VAL A 1077 28.80 -23.93 -20.51
C VAL A 1077 27.78 -23.49 -19.46
N LEU A 1078 27.02 -24.43 -18.89
CA LEU A 1078 26.14 -24.20 -17.75
C LEU A 1078 26.69 -24.90 -16.52
N LEU A 1079 26.82 -24.18 -15.40
CA LEU A 1079 27.07 -24.76 -14.08
C LEU A 1079 25.86 -24.49 -13.18
N GLY A 1080 25.12 -25.53 -12.82
CA GLY A 1080 24.03 -25.47 -11.85
C GLY A 1080 24.54 -25.88 -10.47
N TRP A 1081 24.84 -24.91 -9.61
CA TRP A 1081 25.42 -25.13 -8.28
C TRP A 1081 24.38 -25.49 -7.22
N GLU A 1082 24.81 -26.24 -6.21
CA GLU A 1082 24.13 -26.39 -4.93
C GLU A 1082 24.53 -25.23 -3.98
N ALA A 1083 24.00 -25.16 -2.75
CA ALA A 1083 24.41 -24.13 -1.79
C ALA A 1083 25.91 -24.21 -1.43
N ALA A 1084 26.52 -25.39 -1.54
CA ALA A 1084 27.97 -25.58 -1.49
C ALA A 1084 28.63 -25.28 -2.86
N TYR A 1085 28.83 -23.99 -3.20
CA TYR A 1085 29.34 -23.54 -4.50
C TYR A 1085 30.79 -23.00 -4.48
N ALA A 1086 31.35 -22.78 -5.67
CA ALA A 1086 32.66 -22.17 -5.87
C ALA A 1086 32.58 -20.64 -6.03
N ARG A 1087 33.13 -19.88 -5.08
CA ARG A 1087 33.35 -18.43 -5.24
C ARG A 1087 34.46 -18.16 -6.27
N GLY A 1088 35.46 -19.02 -6.33
CA GLY A 1088 36.50 -19.00 -7.35
C GLY A 1088 36.61 -20.34 -8.05
N TYR A 1089 36.65 -20.32 -9.39
CA TYR A 1089 36.86 -21.50 -10.22
C TYR A 1089 37.43 -21.13 -11.60
N THR A 1090 37.85 -22.16 -12.34
CA THR A 1090 38.25 -22.07 -13.75
C THR A 1090 37.52 -23.13 -14.59
N VAL A 1091 37.20 -22.79 -15.84
CA VAL A 1091 36.75 -23.75 -16.86
C VAL A 1091 37.89 -23.99 -17.85
N GLN A 1092 38.17 -25.25 -18.15
CA GLN A 1092 39.35 -25.68 -18.87
C GLN A 1092 39.01 -26.75 -19.91
N VAL A 1093 39.77 -26.80 -21.00
CA VAL A 1093 39.62 -27.78 -22.10
C VAL A 1093 40.91 -28.58 -22.33
N SER A 1094 40.75 -29.80 -22.87
CA SER A 1094 41.87 -30.65 -23.29
C SER A 1094 41.46 -31.63 -24.39
N ASP A 1095 42.35 -31.90 -25.36
CA ASP A 1095 42.17 -32.98 -26.35
C ASP A 1095 42.57 -34.37 -25.78
N ASN A 1096 43.47 -34.39 -24.79
CA ASN A 1096 44.17 -35.60 -24.34
C ASN A 1096 43.98 -35.91 -22.83
N GLY A 1097 43.28 -35.06 -22.09
CA GLY A 1097 43.00 -35.19 -20.65
C GLY A 1097 44.19 -34.85 -19.74
N SER A 1098 45.36 -34.53 -20.31
CA SER A 1098 46.63 -34.29 -19.58
C SER A 1098 47.13 -32.85 -19.75
N THR A 1099 46.98 -32.28 -20.95
CA THR A 1099 47.39 -30.92 -21.30
C THR A 1099 46.15 -30.03 -21.30
N TRP A 1100 46.09 -29.05 -20.40
CA TRP A 1100 44.87 -28.26 -20.14
C TRP A 1100 45.06 -26.78 -20.46
N GLN A 1101 44.09 -26.20 -21.16
CA GLN A 1101 43.99 -24.76 -21.41
C GLN A 1101 42.79 -24.20 -20.63
N THR A 1102 43.01 -23.19 -19.80
CA THR A 1102 41.92 -22.41 -19.19
C THR A 1102 41.26 -21.52 -20.24
N ILE A 1103 39.93 -21.57 -20.33
CA ILE A 1103 39.10 -20.73 -21.21
C ILE A 1103 38.23 -19.73 -20.43
N HIS A 1104 38.02 -19.94 -19.13
CA HIS A 1104 37.33 -19.02 -18.23
C HIS A 1104 37.90 -19.09 -16.80
N THR A 1105 37.87 -17.96 -16.09
CA THR A 1105 38.25 -17.84 -14.68
C THR A 1105 37.30 -16.86 -14.01
N THR A 1106 36.77 -17.21 -12.83
CA THR A 1106 36.08 -16.27 -11.95
C THR A 1106 36.63 -16.33 -10.51
N THR A 1107 36.46 -15.23 -9.78
CA THR A 1107 36.78 -15.10 -8.35
C THR A 1107 35.63 -14.47 -7.54
N SER A 1108 34.49 -14.20 -8.18
CA SER A 1108 33.28 -13.61 -7.60
C SER A 1108 32.02 -14.39 -7.94
N GLY A 1109 32.14 -15.70 -8.16
CA GLY A 1109 30.99 -16.60 -8.35
C GLY A 1109 30.01 -16.49 -7.17
N ASN A 1110 28.71 -16.58 -7.48
CA ASN A 1110 27.58 -16.36 -6.57
C ASN A 1110 26.77 -17.62 -6.25
N GLY A 1111 27.09 -18.76 -6.87
CA GLY A 1111 26.31 -19.98 -6.80
C GLY A 1111 25.17 -19.96 -7.81
N GLY A 1112 24.07 -20.68 -7.53
CA GLY A 1112 22.90 -20.68 -8.40
C GLY A 1112 23.21 -21.24 -9.80
N PHE A 1113 23.08 -20.42 -10.84
CA PHE A 1113 23.28 -20.84 -12.23
C PHE A 1113 24.24 -19.93 -12.99
N ASP A 1114 25.44 -20.42 -13.30
CA ASP A 1114 26.39 -19.75 -14.19
C ASP A 1114 26.13 -20.17 -15.65
N ASP A 1115 25.50 -19.30 -16.44
CA ASP A 1115 25.33 -19.43 -17.89
C ASP A 1115 26.50 -18.76 -18.63
N LEU A 1116 27.58 -19.51 -18.84
CA LEU A 1116 28.84 -19.00 -19.38
C LEU A 1116 28.85 -19.08 -20.91
N ALA A 1117 28.67 -17.95 -21.58
CA ALA A 1117 28.85 -17.81 -23.04
C ALA A 1117 30.34 -17.82 -23.43
N ILE A 1118 30.99 -18.99 -23.29
CA ILE A 1118 32.42 -19.19 -23.53
C ILE A 1118 32.68 -20.26 -24.61
N SER A 1119 33.46 -19.90 -25.61
CA SER A 1119 33.84 -20.83 -26.68
C SER A 1119 35.04 -21.69 -26.32
N GLY A 1120 34.97 -22.97 -26.67
CA GLY A 1120 36.05 -23.92 -26.48
C GLY A 1120 36.11 -24.97 -27.58
N THR A 1121 37.23 -25.68 -27.64
CA THR A 1121 37.39 -26.89 -28.43
C THR A 1121 38.25 -27.86 -27.64
N GLY A 1122 37.79 -29.11 -27.52
CA GLY A 1122 38.46 -30.14 -26.73
C GLY A 1122 37.66 -31.43 -26.70
N ARG A 1123 38.28 -32.52 -26.26
CA ARG A 1123 37.58 -33.77 -25.93
C ARG A 1123 37.07 -33.76 -24.49
N TYR A 1124 37.84 -33.19 -23.58
CA TYR A 1124 37.52 -33.08 -22.17
C TYR A 1124 37.27 -31.63 -21.80
N VAL A 1125 36.25 -31.39 -20.98
CA VAL A 1125 35.98 -30.09 -20.36
C VAL A 1125 35.97 -30.28 -18.85
N ARG A 1126 36.61 -29.38 -18.11
CA ARG A 1126 36.76 -29.46 -16.65
C ARG A 1126 36.39 -28.13 -15.99
N VAL A 1127 35.58 -28.20 -14.94
CA VAL A 1127 35.48 -27.15 -13.93
C VAL A 1127 36.43 -27.51 -12.77
N SER A 1128 37.35 -26.61 -12.46
CA SER A 1128 38.27 -26.75 -11.32
C SER A 1128 38.04 -25.60 -10.36
N GLY A 1129 37.66 -25.91 -9.13
CA GLY A 1129 37.58 -24.91 -8.07
C GLY A 1129 38.94 -24.31 -7.74
N THR A 1130 38.90 -23.13 -7.12
CA THR A 1130 40.06 -22.43 -6.55
C THR A 1130 39.75 -21.79 -5.19
N VAL A 1131 38.49 -21.41 -4.92
CA VAL A 1131 38.02 -20.88 -3.62
C VAL A 1131 36.58 -21.33 -3.36
N ARG A 1132 36.32 -22.05 -2.26
CA ARG A 1132 34.97 -22.43 -1.81
C ARG A 1132 34.23 -21.23 -1.21
N ALA A 1133 32.92 -21.15 -1.43
CA ALA A 1133 32.08 -20.09 -0.88
C ALA A 1133 31.57 -20.39 0.54
N THR A 1134 31.63 -21.65 0.97
CA THR A 1134 31.20 -22.15 2.28
C THR A 1134 32.32 -23.00 2.90
N GLU A 1135 32.12 -23.50 4.12
CA GLU A 1135 33.06 -24.44 4.75
C GLU A 1135 33.05 -25.84 4.11
N TYR A 1136 31.99 -26.18 3.37
CA TYR A 1136 31.81 -27.45 2.66
C TYR A 1136 32.61 -27.51 1.34
N GLY A 1137 32.52 -28.63 0.62
CA GLY A 1137 33.12 -28.81 -0.71
C GLY A 1137 32.42 -28.01 -1.82
N TYR A 1138 32.68 -28.39 -3.07
CA TYR A 1138 31.93 -27.94 -4.23
C TYR A 1138 30.82 -28.93 -4.58
N SER A 1139 29.68 -28.46 -5.08
CA SER A 1139 28.61 -29.35 -5.55
C SER A 1139 27.82 -28.77 -6.71
N LEU A 1140 27.55 -29.63 -7.70
CA LEU A 1140 26.89 -29.31 -8.96
C LEU A 1140 25.74 -30.30 -9.22
N TRP A 1141 24.54 -29.77 -9.47
CA TRP A 1141 23.40 -30.49 -10.02
C TRP A 1141 23.55 -30.72 -11.54
N GLU A 1142 24.24 -29.83 -12.26
CA GLU A 1142 24.49 -29.96 -13.69
C GLU A 1142 25.79 -29.24 -14.10
N PHE A 1143 26.54 -29.85 -15.02
CA PHE A 1143 27.70 -29.33 -15.73
C PHE A 1143 27.52 -29.58 -17.23
N GLY A 1144 26.63 -28.79 -17.84
CA GLY A 1144 26.28 -28.92 -19.25
C GLY A 1144 27.25 -28.18 -20.15
N VAL A 1145 27.63 -28.79 -21.28
CA VAL A 1145 28.52 -28.20 -22.29
C VAL A 1145 27.74 -28.10 -23.60
N TYR A 1146 27.47 -26.89 -24.06
CA TYR A 1146 26.48 -26.63 -25.11
C TYR A 1146 27.14 -26.15 -26.41
N ARG A 1147 26.64 -26.70 -27.53
CA ARG A 1147 26.89 -26.16 -28.88
C ARG A 1147 25.55 -25.75 -29.50
N SER A 1148 25.48 -24.51 -29.97
CA SER A 1148 24.35 -23.98 -30.76
C SER A 1148 24.04 -24.77 -32.05
#